data_AF-A0A6I8TMN7-F1
#
_entry.id   AF-A0A6I8TMN7-F1
#
_cell.length_a   1.000
_cell.length_b   1.000
_cell.length_c   1.000
_cell.angle_alpha   90.00
_cell.angle_beta   90.00
_cell.angle_gamma   90.00
#
_symmetry.space_group_name_H-M   'P 1'
#
loop_
_entity.id
_entity.type
_entity.pdbx_description
1 polymer ?
#
loop_
_entity_poly.entity_id
_entity_poly.type
_entity_poly.pdbx_seq_one_letter_code
_entity_poly.pdbx_strand_id
1 'polypeptide(L)'
;MKGSDSRTKLWSTSSTGSSQQDLATTPTATTSTTTTPYSVQQQFAMENGRYSTNNGLYDEDTTSRTGSTVNLLLTGGGGSPGPGAGGGGLKLTATAADKTNHIPPTGSGYGTVRSGGGLSCTIHGFNGESDTGSCTVNSHSHSSHFTNGGSTTSSSSSKGNYFFGSSSGNSTGCHHHSQQQQQYHHHHHPHHGSGGGSATVFARCCLYLTKGLNLRLCAGALVIVTIVSMLCYNYYMDSSPIASFMHRDTRPAPLIHCRMLNGKAAIEASPAPDHRSEARLRIDPKVLVFVETTYSRLGRDIAELLVYNRIKYKVEVAGKSVPVLTIQDKGRYGVIVFENLEKYLQMDNWNRQLLDKYCRDYSVGIIGFVAPSEETLVGAQLRGFPLFVHTNLRLRDASLNPGSPVLRLTRAGDTAWGPLPGGDWAVFQHNHSSYEPLEWAQRNTQDYPTDGVQPPLTTVIQDHGRVDGIQRVLFGSGLKFWLHRLLFLDALSYLSHGQLSLNLERRILIDVDDIFVGEKGTRLKPDDVHALIATQNRIRGMVPGFRFNLGFSGKYFHHGTHDENLGDDMLLRNVEHFTWFSHMWNHQQPHLYDNLTTLMNDMILNKDFAKEKGIPTDSGYSVSPHHSGVYPAHELLYMAWKKVWNIKVTSTEEYPHLRPARLRRGFIHRNIMVLPRQTCGLFTHTMYIDRYPGGRDKLDESIQGGELFQTIVYNPINIFMTHMSNYGSDRLALYTFESVIKFLRCWTNLKLTSAPPLQLGETYFKLHPDETDPIWGNPCDDPRHIKIWSRNKSCDTLPKFLVIGPQKTGTTALYTFLSLHPSVASNLPNPDTFEEIQFFNGNNYYRGLDWYQNFFPVQPNGTNGRYMFEKSATYFDGELVPRRAHALLPHAKLVTILISPAKRAYSWYQHIKAHGDPIANNYSFYQVIMASDSAPKPLRDLRNRCLNPGKYAQHLERWLAYYPQQQLHIIDGEQLKSNPVEVMMELQRFLKLSPTFDYSEHLRFDNKKGFYCQIVNENKNKCLGKSKGRQYPPMDDKSAKWLQRYYQNHNSALNKLLKKLGSRPIPQWLKDDLSTTS
;
A
#
# COMPACT_ATOMS: atom_id res chain seq x y z
N MET A 1 -45.52 23.95 8.64
CA MET A 1 -45.16 24.34 7.25
C MET A 1 -43.64 24.46 7.12
N LYS A 2 -43.10 24.72 5.92
CA LYS A 2 -41.66 24.64 5.62
C LYS A 2 -40.88 25.85 6.15
N GLY A 3 -39.65 25.61 6.59
CA GLY A 3 -38.60 26.60 6.78
C GLY A 3 -37.25 25.91 6.62
N SER A 4 -36.42 26.38 5.69
CA SER A 4 -35.11 25.79 5.36
C SER A 4 -34.00 26.80 5.62
N ASP A 5 -32.98 26.40 6.39
CA ASP A 5 -31.78 27.21 6.61
C ASP A 5 -30.52 26.40 6.27
N SER A 6 -29.46 27.09 5.85
CA SER A 6 -28.27 26.50 5.22
C SER A 6 -26.99 27.02 5.86
N ARG A 7 -26.04 26.12 6.16
CA ARG A 7 -24.75 26.49 6.76
C ARG A 7 -23.58 25.85 6.03
N THR A 8 -23.01 26.59 5.10
CA THR A 8 -21.71 26.30 4.50
C THR A 8 -20.60 26.86 5.39
N LYS A 9 -19.72 26.01 5.92
CA LYS A 9 -18.45 26.42 6.55
C LYS A 9 -17.28 25.82 5.78
N LEU A 10 -16.41 26.69 5.26
CA LEU A 10 -15.09 26.34 4.74
C LEU A 10 -14.07 27.24 5.43
N TRP A 11 -12.98 26.64 5.92
CA TRP A 11 -11.91 27.35 6.60
C TRP A 11 -10.97 28.00 5.57
N SER A 12 -10.46 29.20 5.90
CA SER A 12 -9.43 29.87 5.12
C SER A 12 -8.49 30.64 6.04
N THR A 13 -7.21 30.28 6.06
CA THR A 13 -6.15 30.96 6.80
C THR A 13 -5.01 31.36 5.86
N SER A 14 -4.66 32.64 5.87
CA SER A 14 -3.48 33.24 5.22
C SER A 14 -2.24 33.09 6.13
N SER A 15 -0.99 33.46 5.79
CA SER A 15 -0.47 34.46 4.83
C SER A 15 1.03 34.27 4.49
N THR A 16 1.47 34.88 3.36
CA THR A 16 2.79 35.46 2.97
C THR A 16 4.02 35.39 3.91
N GLY A 17 5.29 35.36 3.44
CA GLY A 17 5.88 35.34 2.08
C GLY A 17 7.39 35.77 2.02
N SER A 18 8.07 35.60 0.87
CA SER A 18 9.40 36.17 0.43
C SER A 18 10.70 35.89 1.22
N SER A 19 11.95 35.96 0.68
CA SER A 19 12.52 35.60 -0.65
C SER A 19 14.05 35.83 -0.78
N GLN A 20 14.87 34.81 -1.08
CA GLN A 20 16.22 34.82 -1.75
C GLN A 20 16.62 33.33 -2.00
N GLN A 21 17.12 32.91 -3.17
CA GLN A 21 18.53 32.86 -3.64
C GLN A 21 19.47 32.19 -2.58
N ASP A 22 20.25 31.15 -2.89
CA ASP A 22 21.14 30.99 -4.07
C ASP A 22 21.09 29.65 -4.84
N LEU A 23 21.96 29.52 -5.87
CA LEU A 23 22.13 28.33 -6.72
C LEU A 23 23.24 27.39 -6.20
N ALA A 24 23.01 26.08 -6.28
CA ALA A 24 24.08 25.07 -6.37
C ALA A 24 23.64 23.90 -7.26
N THR A 25 24.57 23.32 -8.00
CA THR A 25 24.33 22.24 -8.98
C THR A 25 24.47 20.84 -8.37
N THR A 26 23.62 19.90 -8.78
CA THR A 26 23.83 18.46 -8.62
C THR A 26 23.53 17.70 -9.93
N PRO A 27 24.26 16.59 -10.21
CA PRO A 27 24.25 15.94 -11.52
C PRO A 27 23.09 14.96 -11.72
N THR A 28 22.84 14.62 -12.98
CA THR A 28 21.88 13.59 -13.42
C THR A 28 22.44 12.17 -13.23
N ALA A 29 21.63 11.26 -12.70
CA ALA A 29 21.84 9.81 -12.78
C ALA A 29 20.52 9.09 -13.09
N THR A 30 20.58 8.03 -13.90
CA THR A 30 19.42 7.28 -14.41
C THR A 30 18.96 6.18 -13.46
N THR A 31 17.66 6.08 -13.21
CA THR A 31 17.06 4.95 -12.47
C THR A 31 16.63 3.83 -13.42
N SER A 32 17.37 2.72 -13.44
CA SER A 32 16.89 1.43 -13.96
C SER A 32 16.17 0.65 -12.85
N THR A 33 14.91 0.29 -13.06
CA THR A 33 14.11 -0.45 -12.07
C THR A 33 14.22 -1.97 -12.26
N THR A 34 15.10 -2.61 -11.51
CA THR A 34 15.14 -4.08 -11.35
C THR A 34 14.45 -4.48 -10.06
N THR A 35 13.18 -4.89 -10.16
CA THR A 35 12.39 -5.45 -9.06
C THR A 35 12.74 -6.93 -8.85
N THR A 36 13.43 -7.26 -7.77
CA THR A 36 13.59 -8.63 -7.26
C THR A 36 12.62 -8.88 -6.10
N PRO A 37 11.61 -9.77 -6.24
CA PRO A 37 10.67 -10.06 -5.17
C PRO A 37 11.24 -11.14 -4.21
N TYR A 38 11.31 -10.83 -2.91
CA TYR A 38 11.33 -11.88 -1.89
C TYR A 38 9.90 -12.37 -1.67
N SER A 39 9.51 -13.41 -2.41
CA SER A 39 8.18 -13.99 -2.37
C SER A 39 8.01 -14.96 -1.19
N VAL A 40 7.39 -14.50 -0.10
CA VAL A 40 6.65 -15.40 0.80
C VAL A 40 5.22 -15.48 0.25
N GLN A 41 4.95 -16.51 -0.53
CA GLN A 41 3.60 -16.79 -1.03
C GLN A 41 2.70 -17.28 0.13
N GLN A 42 2.01 -16.35 0.79
CA GLN A 42 0.83 -16.70 1.57
C GLN A 42 -0.34 -16.94 0.61
N GLN A 43 -0.48 -18.20 0.17
CA GLN A 43 -1.68 -18.65 -0.51
C GLN A 43 -2.89 -18.49 0.43
N PHE A 44 -3.88 -17.72 0.00
CA PHE A 44 -5.22 -17.78 0.56
C PHE A 44 -6.12 -18.48 -0.45
N ALA A 45 -6.51 -19.71 -0.11
CA ALA A 45 -7.42 -20.49 -0.92
C ALA A 45 -8.76 -19.76 -1.08
N MET A 46 -9.36 -19.91 -2.26
CA MET A 46 -10.78 -19.61 -2.47
C MET A 46 -11.55 -20.91 -2.25
N GLU A 47 -12.51 -20.91 -1.34
CA GLU A 47 -13.46 -22.02 -1.24
C GLU A 47 -14.50 -21.87 -2.36
N ASN A 48 -14.39 -22.76 -3.35
CA ASN A 48 -15.47 -23.03 -4.30
C ASN A 48 -16.42 -24.04 -3.65
N GLY A 49 -17.71 -23.69 -3.55
CA GLY A 49 -18.75 -24.66 -3.21
C GLY A 49 -18.81 -25.80 -4.24
N ARG A 50 -18.81 -27.05 -3.77
CA ARG A 50 -18.75 -28.25 -4.61
C ARG A 50 -20.03 -28.48 -5.41
N TYR A 51 -19.87 -29.00 -6.63
CA TYR A 51 -20.75 -30.04 -7.18
C TYR A 51 -19.92 -31.13 -7.88
N SER A 52 -20.41 -32.36 -7.77
CA SER A 52 -19.90 -33.69 -8.16
C SER A 52 -18.67 -33.87 -9.09
N THR A 53 -17.67 -34.60 -8.56
CA THR A 53 -16.97 -35.77 -9.15
C THR A 53 -16.57 -35.82 -10.64
N ASN A 54 -15.25 -35.86 -10.92
CA ASN A 54 -14.56 -37.09 -11.34
C ASN A 54 -13.02 -36.95 -11.30
N ASN A 55 -12.29 -38.07 -11.48
CA ASN A 55 -10.85 -38.22 -11.16
C ASN A 55 -9.88 -38.01 -12.35
N GLY A 56 -8.63 -37.64 -12.03
CA GLY A 56 -7.43 -37.68 -12.88
C GLY A 56 -6.64 -36.36 -12.80
N LEU A 57 -5.49 -36.23 -12.14
CA LEU A 57 -4.14 -36.88 -12.25
C LEU A 57 -3.17 -36.13 -13.19
N TYR A 58 -1.91 -36.06 -12.75
CA TYR A 58 -0.74 -35.35 -13.31
C TYR A 58 -0.82 -33.81 -13.16
N ASP A 59 0.16 -33.12 -12.56
CA ASP A 59 1.63 -33.06 -12.80
C ASP A 59 1.94 -32.46 -14.18
N GLU A 60 2.99 -31.66 -14.44
CA GLU A 60 3.83 -30.70 -13.72
C GLU A 60 4.71 -30.05 -14.84
N ASP A 61 5.69 -29.22 -14.51
CA ASP A 61 6.84 -28.80 -15.35
C ASP A 61 6.68 -28.00 -16.68
N THR A 62 6.72 -26.66 -16.51
CA THR A 62 7.78 -25.69 -16.97
C THR A 62 8.33 -25.56 -18.41
N THR A 63 8.91 -24.35 -18.64
CA THR A 63 9.73 -23.86 -19.79
C THR A 63 8.98 -23.47 -21.08
N SER A 64 9.11 -22.25 -21.65
CA SER A 64 10.24 -21.55 -22.32
C SER A 64 10.57 -22.12 -23.72
N ARG A 65 10.85 -21.36 -24.80
CA ARG A 65 11.36 -19.97 -24.94
C ARG A 65 11.07 -19.39 -26.35
N THR A 66 11.59 -18.18 -26.62
CA THR A 66 11.81 -17.50 -27.94
C THR A 66 12.23 -18.40 -29.13
N GLY A 67 12.03 -18.08 -30.42
CA GLY A 67 11.39 -16.92 -31.10
C GLY A 67 11.94 -16.62 -32.54
N SER A 68 11.21 -15.82 -33.34
CA SER A 68 11.61 -15.02 -34.55
C SER A 68 12.03 -15.63 -35.93
N THR A 69 11.11 -15.50 -36.92
CA THR A 69 11.24 -14.79 -38.24
C THR A 69 12.04 -15.37 -39.45
N VAL A 70 11.79 -14.81 -40.67
CA VAL A 70 12.55 -14.84 -41.98
C VAL A 70 12.09 -15.90 -43.02
N ASN A 71 11.91 -15.67 -44.36
CA ASN A 71 11.61 -14.50 -45.23
C ASN A 71 11.41 -14.89 -46.75
N LEU A 72 10.65 -14.07 -47.54
CA LEU A 72 10.86 -13.71 -49.01
C LEU A 72 10.83 -14.87 -50.08
N LEU A 73 10.90 -14.78 -51.44
CA LEU A 73 10.74 -13.86 -52.63
C LEU A 73 10.79 -14.77 -53.93
N LEU A 74 10.40 -14.55 -55.20
CA LEU A 74 9.76 -13.54 -56.13
C LEU A 74 8.71 -14.32 -57.02
N THR A 75 8.31 -14.16 -58.31
CA THR A 75 8.49 -13.27 -59.52
C THR A 75 7.33 -13.59 -60.52
N GLY A 76 6.85 -12.81 -61.51
CA GLY A 76 6.96 -11.36 -61.79
C GLY A 76 7.04 -10.94 -63.30
N GLY A 77 5.93 -10.85 -64.07
CA GLY A 77 5.91 -10.20 -65.42
C GLY A 77 4.65 -10.44 -66.31
N GLY A 78 4.30 -9.49 -67.21
CA GLY A 78 3.24 -9.60 -68.25
C GLY A 78 2.44 -8.31 -68.54
N GLY A 79 2.15 -7.97 -69.81
CA GLY A 79 1.63 -6.64 -70.24
C GLY A 79 0.19 -6.58 -70.82
N SER A 80 -0.24 -5.36 -71.19
CA SER A 80 -1.59 -4.89 -71.63
C SER A 80 -1.99 -5.25 -73.10
N PRO A 81 -3.20 -4.95 -73.68
CA PRO A 81 -4.01 -3.69 -73.61
C PRO A 81 -5.57 -3.84 -73.47
N GLY A 82 -6.34 -2.72 -73.56
CA GLY A 82 -7.83 -2.62 -73.47
C GLY A 82 -8.57 -2.54 -74.83
N PRO A 83 -9.68 -1.77 -75.04
CA PRO A 83 -10.41 -0.80 -74.17
C PRO A 83 -11.98 -0.73 -74.29
N GLY A 84 -12.63 0.24 -73.59
CA GLY A 84 -13.95 0.87 -73.94
C GLY A 84 -15.23 0.44 -73.17
N ALA A 85 -16.39 1.13 -73.23
CA ALA A 85 -16.71 2.56 -73.51
C ALA A 85 -18.22 2.91 -73.19
N GLY A 86 -18.51 4.15 -72.72
CA GLY A 86 -19.86 4.77 -72.69
C GLY A 86 -20.79 4.47 -71.48
N GLY A 87 -21.76 5.32 -71.09
CA GLY A 87 -22.02 6.72 -71.49
C GLY A 87 -23.39 7.33 -71.07
N GLY A 88 -23.39 8.47 -70.35
CA GLY A 88 -24.55 9.38 -70.13
C GLY A 88 -25.54 9.04 -68.99
N GLY A 89 -26.23 10.00 -68.33
CA GLY A 89 -26.02 11.46 -68.28
C GLY A 89 -27.26 12.32 -67.87
N LEU A 90 -27.02 13.45 -67.18
CA LEU A 90 -27.92 14.64 -67.03
C LEU A 90 -29.15 14.48 -66.07
N LYS A 91 -29.72 15.51 -65.38
CA LYS A 91 -29.44 16.97 -65.21
C LYS A 91 -30.25 17.58 -64.01
N LEU A 92 -29.65 18.52 -63.24
CA LEU A 92 -30.25 19.74 -62.58
C LEU A 92 -31.43 19.55 -61.57
N THR A 93 -31.90 20.47 -60.70
CA THR A 93 -31.53 21.80 -60.09
C THR A 93 -32.37 21.93 -58.78
N ALA A 94 -31.86 22.29 -57.58
CA ALA A 94 -31.40 23.58 -57.04
C ALA A 94 -32.49 24.45 -56.31
N THR A 95 -32.10 25.10 -55.19
CA THR A 95 -32.76 26.23 -54.45
C THR A 95 -34.14 26.02 -53.80
N ALA A 96 -34.61 26.74 -52.76
CA ALA A 96 -34.00 27.53 -51.65
C ALA A 96 -35.09 28.00 -50.63
N ALA A 97 -34.69 28.67 -49.51
CA ALA A 97 -35.51 29.54 -48.62
C ALA A 97 -36.63 28.91 -47.73
N ASP A 98 -37.16 29.53 -46.65
CA ASP A 98 -36.60 30.44 -45.60
C ASP A 98 -37.61 30.59 -44.40
N LYS A 99 -37.15 31.14 -43.24
CA LYS A 99 -37.87 31.89 -42.16
C LYS A 99 -39.02 31.31 -41.25
N THR A 100 -38.72 31.33 -39.93
CA THR A 100 -39.45 31.95 -38.76
C THR A 100 -40.68 31.35 -38.00
N ASN A 101 -40.43 31.12 -36.70
CA ASN A 101 -41.09 31.70 -35.48
C ASN A 101 -42.35 31.10 -34.76
N HIS A 102 -42.37 31.38 -33.44
CA HIS A 102 -43.40 31.28 -32.38
C HIS A 102 -43.84 29.84 -31.95
N ILE A 103 -43.92 29.41 -30.66
CA ILE A 103 -44.08 29.99 -29.28
C ILE A 103 -45.55 30.33 -28.94
N PRO A 104 -46.15 29.89 -27.78
CA PRO A 104 -46.05 28.67 -26.95
C PRO A 104 -47.50 28.10 -26.68
N PRO A 105 -48.07 27.78 -25.48
CA PRO A 105 -47.59 27.26 -24.17
C PRO A 105 -48.45 26.14 -23.46
N THR A 106 -47.91 25.61 -22.33
CA THR A 106 -48.59 25.16 -21.06
C THR A 106 -49.62 24.00 -20.95
N GLY A 107 -49.55 23.30 -19.79
CA GLY A 107 -50.65 22.54 -19.14
C GLY A 107 -50.48 21.01 -19.20
N SER A 108 -50.05 20.22 -18.19
CA SER A 108 -50.33 20.10 -16.74
C SER A 108 -51.65 19.38 -16.37
N GLY A 109 -51.55 18.13 -15.86
CA GLY A 109 -52.67 17.36 -15.30
C GLY A 109 -52.23 16.03 -14.67
N TYR A 110 -52.81 15.67 -13.52
CA TYR A 110 -52.57 14.40 -12.81
C TYR A 110 -53.71 13.40 -13.06
N GLY A 111 -53.42 12.08 -12.98
CA GLY A 111 -54.46 11.04 -13.02
C GLY A 111 -53.93 9.63 -12.72
N THR A 112 -54.13 9.15 -11.49
CA THR A 112 -53.90 7.75 -11.06
C THR A 112 -55.20 6.98 -11.00
N VAL A 113 -55.21 5.64 -11.23
CA VAL A 113 -55.88 4.61 -10.40
C VAL A 113 -55.94 3.21 -11.08
N ARG A 114 -55.49 2.16 -10.36
CA ARG A 114 -55.85 0.71 -10.47
C ARG A 114 -55.65 -0.06 -11.81
N SER A 115 -55.82 -1.39 -11.89
CA SER A 115 -55.26 -2.52 -11.09
C SER A 115 -55.73 -3.90 -11.62
N GLY A 116 -54.84 -4.91 -11.66
CA GLY A 116 -55.20 -6.33 -11.47
C GLY A 116 -55.05 -7.30 -12.65
N GLY A 117 -54.71 -8.56 -12.34
CA GLY A 117 -54.70 -9.74 -13.23
C GLY A 117 -53.43 -9.96 -14.08
N GLY A 118 -52.89 -11.18 -14.26
CA GLY A 118 -53.11 -12.45 -13.54
C GLY A 118 -52.91 -13.73 -14.38
N LEU A 119 -52.15 -14.71 -13.84
CA LEU A 119 -52.03 -16.12 -14.27
C LEU A 119 -51.35 -16.43 -15.64
N SER A 120 -51.00 -17.68 -16.00
CA SER A 120 -50.14 -18.69 -15.33
C SER A 120 -49.83 -19.91 -16.24
N CYS A 121 -48.63 -20.52 -16.11
CA CYS A 121 -48.22 -21.90 -16.52
C CYS A 121 -48.18 -22.30 -18.03
N THR A 122 -47.57 -23.43 -18.51
CA THR A 122 -46.31 -24.21 -18.27
C THR A 122 -46.17 -25.30 -19.40
N ILE A 123 -44.98 -25.94 -19.59
CA ILE A 123 -44.71 -27.36 -20.07
C ILE A 123 -43.84 -27.59 -21.36
N HIS A 124 -42.82 -28.50 -21.23
CA HIS A 124 -41.96 -29.34 -22.15
C HIS A 124 -41.68 -29.03 -23.66
N GLY A 125 -40.62 -29.55 -24.33
CA GLY A 125 -39.41 -30.33 -23.92
C GLY A 125 -38.68 -31.13 -25.07
N PHE A 126 -37.51 -31.73 -24.77
CA PHE A 126 -36.75 -32.86 -25.43
C PHE A 126 -35.74 -32.70 -26.63
N ASN A 127 -34.53 -33.29 -26.43
CA ASN A 127 -33.49 -34.05 -27.23
C ASN A 127 -33.26 -33.88 -28.78
N GLY A 128 -32.12 -34.27 -29.40
CA GLY A 128 -30.80 -34.81 -28.94
C GLY A 128 -29.94 -35.51 -30.06
N GLU A 129 -28.64 -35.82 -29.80
CA GLU A 129 -27.70 -36.76 -30.51
C GLU A 129 -27.23 -36.46 -31.99
N SER A 130 -26.11 -36.97 -32.58
CA SER A 130 -24.80 -37.55 -32.12
C SER A 130 -23.74 -37.66 -33.29
N ASP A 131 -22.61 -38.38 -33.08
CA ASP A 131 -21.58 -38.94 -34.04
C ASP A 131 -20.46 -38.05 -34.68
N THR A 132 -19.13 -38.31 -34.55
CA THR A 132 -18.12 -39.33 -35.05
C THR A 132 -17.46 -39.04 -36.44
N GLY A 133 -16.18 -39.38 -36.75
CA GLY A 133 -14.99 -39.70 -35.93
C GLY A 133 -13.76 -40.40 -36.62
N SER A 134 -12.51 -39.95 -36.31
CA SER A 134 -11.23 -40.76 -36.22
C SER A 134 -10.20 -40.92 -37.40
N CYS A 135 -8.98 -41.37 -37.01
CA CYS A 135 -7.86 -42.02 -37.77
C CYS A 135 -6.85 -41.19 -38.62
N THR A 136 -5.53 -41.48 -38.78
CA THR A 136 -4.51 -42.32 -38.05
C THR A 136 -3.02 -42.14 -38.54
N VAL A 137 -2.04 -42.06 -37.61
CA VAL A 137 -0.77 -42.87 -37.49
C VAL A 137 0.54 -42.63 -38.34
N ASN A 138 1.69 -42.73 -37.61
CA ASN A 138 3.08 -43.15 -37.94
C ASN A 138 4.22 -42.19 -38.38
N SER A 139 5.46 -42.71 -38.23
CA SER A 139 6.76 -42.00 -38.15
C SER A 139 7.95 -42.85 -38.65
N HIS A 140 9.01 -42.23 -39.21
CA HIS A 140 10.40 -42.70 -39.48
C HIS A 140 11.09 -41.69 -40.46
N SER A 141 12.41 -41.61 -40.74
CA SER A 141 13.69 -41.84 -40.00
C SER A 141 14.91 -41.47 -40.92
N HIS A 142 16.14 -41.40 -40.39
CA HIS A 142 17.48 -41.50 -41.08
C HIS A 142 18.14 -40.39 -41.95
N SER A 143 19.45 -40.15 -41.65
CA SER A 143 20.62 -40.00 -42.58
C SER A 143 20.84 -38.74 -43.45
N SER A 144 22.02 -38.48 -44.05
CA SER A 144 23.42 -38.28 -43.54
C SER A 144 24.43 -37.95 -44.67
N HIS A 145 25.52 -37.19 -44.38
CA HIS A 145 26.63 -36.79 -45.29
C HIS A 145 26.20 -35.83 -46.45
N PHE A 146 27.05 -35.10 -47.20
CA PHE A 146 28.49 -35.12 -47.58
C PHE A 146 29.03 -33.65 -47.69
N THR A 147 30.32 -33.24 -47.81
CA THR A 147 31.68 -33.72 -47.42
C THR A 147 32.73 -32.60 -47.68
N ASN A 148 33.89 -32.63 -46.98
CA ASN A 148 35.19 -31.99 -47.32
C ASN A 148 35.34 -30.44 -47.26
N GLY A 149 36.53 -29.88 -46.99
CA GLY A 149 37.81 -30.49 -46.58
C GLY A 149 39.04 -29.53 -46.63
N GLY A 150 40.20 -29.97 -46.11
CA GLY A 150 41.50 -29.25 -46.12
C GLY A 150 41.74 -28.33 -44.91
N SER A 151 42.88 -28.30 -44.19
CA SER A 151 44.33 -28.22 -44.56
C SER A 151 44.77 -26.81 -45.01
N THR A 152 45.87 -26.18 -44.54
CA THR A 152 47.04 -26.70 -43.78
C THR A 152 47.86 -25.59 -43.09
N THR A 153 48.50 -25.90 -41.95
CA THR A 153 49.81 -25.41 -41.41
C THR A 153 50.27 -23.92 -41.45
N SER A 154 50.51 -23.41 -40.22
CA SER A 154 51.83 -22.98 -39.68
C SER A 154 52.32 -21.51 -39.62
N SER A 155 52.78 -21.15 -38.40
CA SER A 155 53.87 -20.20 -38.08
C SER A 155 53.57 -18.68 -38.18
N SER A 156 54.21 -17.76 -37.43
CA SER A 156 55.31 -17.91 -36.43
C SER A 156 55.33 -16.77 -35.37
N SER A 157 56.11 -16.98 -34.29
CA SER A 157 56.64 -15.97 -33.34
C SER A 157 55.67 -15.26 -32.35
N SER A 158 56.03 -14.93 -31.09
CA SER A 158 57.13 -15.46 -30.23
C SER A 158 57.04 -15.01 -28.76
N LYS A 159 57.28 -15.95 -27.82
CA LYS A 159 57.86 -15.81 -26.45
C LYS A 159 57.12 -14.93 -25.41
N GLY A 160 56.89 -15.38 -24.16
CA GLY A 160 57.03 -16.75 -23.62
C GLY A 160 57.16 -16.84 -22.08
N ASN A 161 56.68 -17.96 -21.52
CA ASN A 161 57.02 -18.64 -20.24
C ASN A 161 56.91 -17.85 -18.91
N TYR A 162 56.59 -18.44 -17.75
CA TYR A 162 56.63 -19.84 -17.29
C TYR A 162 55.25 -20.27 -16.69
N PHE A 163 54.68 -21.43 -17.06
CA PHE A 163 54.84 -22.79 -16.46
C PHE A 163 54.34 -22.94 -15.01
N PHE A 164 53.59 -23.98 -14.61
CA PHE A 164 52.82 -25.06 -15.29
C PHE A 164 51.81 -25.61 -14.23
N GLY A 165 50.56 -25.98 -14.54
CA GLY A 165 50.12 -27.35 -14.88
C GLY A 165 49.88 -28.26 -13.63
N SER A 166 48.97 -29.24 -13.56
CA SER A 166 47.88 -29.63 -14.48
C SER A 166 46.96 -30.72 -13.86
N SER A 167 45.67 -30.39 -13.68
CA SER A 167 44.45 -31.10 -14.15
C SER A 167 44.23 -32.64 -14.07
N SER A 168 42.95 -32.99 -13.81
CA SER A 168 42.14 -34.14 -14.34
C SER A 168 42.48 -35.60 -13.95
N GLY A 169 41.46 -36.44 -13.72
CA GLY A 169 41.66 -37.91 -13.63
C GLY A 169 40.57 -38.81 -13.02
N ASN A 170 39.34 -38.80 -13.56
CA ASN A 170 38.36 -39.92 -13.70
C ASN A 170 38.17 -41.09 -12.67
N SER A 171 36.93 -41.60 -12.68
CA SER A 171 36.52 -43.03 -12.56
C SER A 171 36.44 -43.78 -11.21
N THR A 172 35.23 -44.28 -10.93
CA THR A 172 34.83 -45.63 -10.43
C THR A 172 35.61 -46.36 -9.33
N GLY A 173 34.88 -46.90 -8.33
CA GLY A 173 35.32 -48.05 -7.54
C GLY A 173 34.49 -48.30 -6.28
N CYS A 174 34.06 -49.53 -6.05
CA CYS A 174 33.43 -49.96 -4.78
C CYS A 174 34.43 -50.67 -3.87
N HIS A 175 34.01 -50.85 -2.61
CA HIS A 175 34.56 -51.71 -1.55
C HIS A 175 35.70 -51.19 -0.65
N HIS A 176 35.42 -51.42 0.65
CA HIS A 176 36.34 -51.66 1.76
C HIS A 176 37.65 -52.41 1.36
N HIS A 177 38.75 -52.33 2.11
CA HIS A 177 38.81 -52.59 3.56
C HIS A 177 40.15 -52.14 4.21
N SER A 178 40.13 -51.88 5.53
CA SER A 178 41.15 -52.17 6.60
C SER A 178 42.65 -52.36 6.28
N GLN A 179 43.62 -52.19 7.19
CA GLN A 179 43.73 -51.75 8.61
C GLN A 179 45.25 -51.74 8.93
N GLN A 180 45.71 -50.95 9.91
CA GLN A 180 46.85 -51.25 10.80
C GLN A 180 46.91 -50.16 11.91
N GLN A 181 47.31 -50.43 13.16
CA GLN A 181 47.38 -51.69 13.89
C GLN A 181 47.45 -51.45 15.42
N GLN A 182 47.24 -52.54 16.18
CA GLN A 182 47.66 -52.83 17.58
C GLN A 182 46.54 -52.87 18.66
N GLN A 183 46.50 -53.85 19.58
CA GLN A 183 46.99 -55.26 19.49
C GLN A 183 46.38 -56.14 20.62
N TYR A 184 46.48 -57.47 20.45
CA TYR A 184 46.34 -58.57 21.44
C TYR A 184 44.91 -59.06 21.80
N HIS A 185 44.63 -60.38 21.96
CA HIS A 185 45.48 -61.58 21.74
C HIS A 185 44.68 -62.83 21.30
N HIS A 186 45.42 -63.92 20.96
CA HIS A 186 45.05 -65.20 20.31
C HIS A 186 44.05 -66.10 21.09
N HIS A 187 43.53 -67.26 20.62
CA HIS A 187 43.92 -68.32 19.64
C HIS A 187 42.66 -68.96 18.96
N HIS A 188 42.64 -69.91 17.98
CA HIS A 188 43.70 -70.65 17.24
C HIS A 188 43.38 -70.93 15.73
N HIS A 189 43.39 -72.20 15.27
CA HIS A 189 43.46 -72.75 13.89
C HIS A 189 43.13 -74.28 13.93
N PRO A 190 43.09 -75.10 12.83
CA PRO A 190 42.73 -74.87 11.41
C PRO A 190 42.02 -76.06 10.64
N HIS A 191 41.79 -75.86 9.33
CA HIS A 191 41.91 -76.84 8.19
C HIS A 191 40.77 -77.80 7.70
N HIS A 192 41.03 -78.32 6.49
CA HIS A 192 40.24 -79.09 5.50
C HIS A 192 39.79 -80.50 5.95
N GLY A 193 38.90 -81.24 5.25
CA GLY A 193 38.12 -80.97 4.03
C GLY A 193 37.56 -82.25 3.35
N SER A 194 36.85 -82.08 2.22
CA SER A 194 36.39 -83.10 1.24
C SER A 194 35.59 -84.35 1.70
N GLY A 195 34.26 -84.29 1.52
CA GLY A 195 33.50 -85.16 0.61
C GLY A 195 33.17 -86.63 0.97
N GLY A 196 31.87 -86.96 1.01
CA GLY A 196 31.40 -88.36 0.84
C GLY A 196 30.07 -88.75 1.49
N GLY A 197 29.02 -88.88 0.68
CA GLY A 197 28.02 -89.98 0.77
C GLY A 197 27.17 -90.23 2.04
N SER A 198 25.90 -89.83 1.95
CA SER A 198 24.71 -90.59 2.42
C SER A 198 24.40 -90.77 3.93
N ALA A 199 23.30 -90.11 4.33
CA ALA A 199 22.17 -90.62 5.11
C ALA A 199 22.33 -91.28 6.50
N THR A 200 21.38 -90.91 7.39
CA THR A 200 21.23 -91.32 8.81
C THR A 200 22.35 -90.77 9.72
N VAL A 201 22.09 -90.31 10.95
CA VAL A 201 20.88 -90.40 11.79
C VAL A 201 20.44 -89.00 12.27
N PHE A 202 19.20 -88.60 11.98
CA PHE A 202 18.47 -87.61 12.80
C PHE A 202 16.95 -87.86 12.85
N ALA A 203 16.57 -89.14 12.81
CA ALA A 203 15.18 -89.57 12.95
C ALA A 203 14.89 -89.98 14.40
N ARG A 204 14.46 -89.02 15.25
CA ARG A 204 13.62 -89.21 16.48
C ARG A 204 13.47 -87.90 17.29
N CYS A 205 12.45 -87.10 16.97
CA CYS A 205 11.75 -86.28 17.97
C CYS A 205 10.41 -85.71 17.46
N CYS A 206 10.31 -85.33 16.18
CA CYS A 206 9.11 -84.69 15.62
C CYS A 206 8.10 -85.69 15.01
N LEU A 207 7.67 -86.69 15.79
CA LEU A 207 6.65 -87.66 15.36
C LEU A 207 5.65 -88.03 16.47
N TYR A 208 5.02 -87.02 17.10
CA TYR A 208 3.68 -87.11 17.70
C TYR A 208 3.07 -85.69 17.75
N LEU A 209 1.73 -85.58 17.62
CA LEU A 209 0.93 -84.33 17.60
C LEU A 209 0.77 -83.54 16.28
N THR A 210 0.77 -84.20 15.11
CA THR A 210 0.20 -83.62 13.86
C THR A 210 -0.78 -84.56 13.16
N LYS A 211 -1.97 -84.75 13.74
CA LYS A 211 -3.15 -85.29 13.04
C LYS A 211 -4.32 -84.30 13.14
N GLY A 212 -4.81 -83.83 11.99
CA GLY A 212 -6.16 -83.26 11.89
C GLY A 212 -6.36 -81.77 12.17
N LEU A 213 -5.37 -80.89 11.93
CA LEU A 213 -5.61 -79.44 11.87
C LEU A 213 -5.58 -78.95 10.41
N ASN A 214 -6.72 -78.47 9.93
CA ASN A 214 -6.92 -78.07 8.54
C ASN A 214 -6.36 -76.66 8.32
N LEU A 215 -5.48 -76.48 7.33
CA LEU A 215 -4.72 -75.23 7.15
C LEU A 215 -5.62 -73.99 6.99
N ARG A 216 -6.80 -74.16 6.39
CA ARG A 216 -7.83 -73.10 6.25
C ARG A 216 -8.43 -72.66 7.59
N LEU A 217 -8.57 -73.57 8.57
CA LEU A 217 -9.03 -73.24 9.92
C LEU A 217 -7.97 -72.45 10.69
N CYS A 218 -6.69 -72.78 10.55
CA CYS A 218 -5.61 -72.01 11.16
C CYS A 218 -5.52 -70.59 10.57
N ALA A 219 -5.61 -70.45 9.24
CA ALA A 219 -5.64 -69.14 8.58
C ALA A 219 -6.88 -68.32 8.98
N GLY A 220 -8.07 -68.95 9.01
CA GLY A 220 -9.30 -68.30 9.46
C GLY A 220 -9.24 -67.84 10.92
N ALA A 221 -8.70 -68.67 11.82
CA ALA A 221 -8.48 -68.31 13.21
C ALA A 221 -7.51 -67.13 13.36
N LEU A 222 -6.44 -67.07 12.57
CA LEU A 222 -5.47 -65.97 12.59
C LEU A 222 -6.11 -64.66 12.10
N VAL A 223 -6.93 -64.71 11.04
CA VAL A 223 -7.73 -63.55 10.57
C VAL A 223 -8.73 -63.10 11.64
N ILE A 224 -9.45 -64.04 12.28
CA ILE A 224 -10.39 -63.73 13.36
C ILE A 224 -9.68 -63.10 14.56
N VAL A 225 -8.54 -63.64 14.99
CA VAL A 225 -7.71 -63.04 16.04
C VAL A 225 -7.23 -61.65 15.63
N THR A 226 -6.83 -61.43 14.38
CA THR A 226 -6.42 -60.09 13.90
C THR A 226 -7.58 -59.09 13.92
N ILE A 227 -8.77 -59.49 13.48
CA ILE A 227 -9.98 -58.65 13.51
C ILE A 227 -10.41 -58.37 14.96
N VAL A 228 -10.41 -59.38 15.83
CA VAL A 228 -10.73 -59.22 17.25
C VAL A 228 -9.69 -58.35 17.94
N SER A 229 -8.39 -58.47 17.63
CA SER A 229 -7.36 -57.57 18.14
C SER A 229 -7.53 -56.13 17.63
N MET A 230 -7.93 -55.92 16.37
CA MET A 230 -8.25 -54.57 15.86
C MET A 230 -9.51 -53.99 16.52
N LEU A 231 -10.55 -54.78 16.72
CA LEU A 231 -11.79 -54.34 17.39
C LEU A 231 -11.54 -54.07 18.88
N CYS A 232 -10.77 -54.92 19.56
CA CYS A 232 -10.34 -54.67 20.95
C CYS A 232 -9.39 -53.47 21.03
N TYR A 233 -8.50 -53.24 20.07
CA TYR A 233 -7.63 -52.06 20.04
C TYR A 233 -8.44 -50.78 19.85
N ASN A 234 -9.34 -50.73 18.87
CA ASN A 234 -10.24 -49.58 18.68
C ASN A 234 -11.13 -49.35 19.90
N TYR A 235 -11.76 -50.41 20.43
CA TYR A 235 -12.57 -50.31 21.65
C TYR A 235 -11.76 -49.83 22.86
N TYR A 236 -10.50 -50.26 23.00
CA TYR A 236 -9.61 -49.83 24.09
C TYR A 236 -9.05 -48.41 23.87
N MET A 237 -8.94 -47.93 22.62
CA MET A 237 -8.67 -46.52 22.33
C MET A 237 -9.89 -45.64 22.64
N ASP A 238 -11.11 -46.07 22.28
CA ASP A 238 -12.35 -45.32 22.53
C ASP A 238 -12.81 -45.34 23.99
N SER A 239 -12.48 -46.37 24.78
CA SER A 239 -12.99 -46.56 26.16
C SER A 239 -11.94 -46.42 27.27
N SER A 240 -10.65 -46.29 26.97
CA SER A 240 -9.61 -46.18 28.00
C SER A 240 -9.38 -44.74 28.45
N PRO A 241 -9.24 -44.48 29.78
CA PRO A 241 -8.72 -43.22 30.29
C PRO A 241 -7.34 -42.82 29.74
N ILE A 242 -6.61 -43.75 29.09
CA ILE A 242 -5.32 -43.47 28.46
C ILE A 242 -5.47 -42.56 27.23
N ALA A 243 -6.60 -42.57 26.51
CA ALA A 243 -6.84 -41.60 25.43
C ALA A 243 -6.91 -40.16 25.97
N SER A 244 -7.55 -39.98 27.13
CA SER A 244 -7.54 -38.72 27.89
C SER A 244 -6.15 -38.35 28.42
N PHE A 245 -5.25 -39.31 28.62
CA PHE A 245 -3.87 -39.07 29.06
C PHE A 245 -2.91 -38.78 27.90
N MET A 246 -3.20 -39.27 26.69
CA MET A 246 -2.48 -38.93 25.46
C MET A 246 -2.91 -37.57 24.92
N HIS A 247 -4.17 -37.19 25.08
CA HIS A 247 -4.59 -35.79 25.06
C HIS A 247 -4.13 -35.05 26.34
N ARG A 248 -2.81 -34.88 26.48
CA ARG A 248 -2.26 -33.69 27.15
C ARG A 248 -3.00 -32.47 26.61
N ASP A 249 -3.44 -31.57 27.48
CA ASP A 249 -4.15 -30.36 27.06
C ASP A 249 -3.21 -29.48 26.21
N THR A 250 -3.32 -29.59 24.88
CA THR A 250 -2.41 -28.98 23.89
C THR A 250 -2.63 -27.48 23.76
N ARG A 251 -3.70 -26.95 24.35
CA ARG A 251 -4.12 -25.55 24.27
C ARG A 251 -3.01 -24.63 24.80
N PRO A 252 -2.47 -23.70 24.00
CA PRO A 252 -1.37 -22.83 24.42
C PRO A 252 -1.82 -21.87 25.55
N ALA A 253 -1.12 -21.93 26.69
CA ALA A 253 -1.34 -21.06 27.84
C ALA A 253 -0.34 -19.87 27.85
N PRO A 254 -0.77 -18.62 28.15
CA PRO A 254 0.11 -17.44 28.18
C PRO A 254 1.29 -17.53 29.16
N LEU A 255 2.51 -17.75 28.65
CA LEU A 255 3.75 -17.89 29.44
C LEU A 255 4.44 -16.56 29.79
N ILE A 256 3.75 -15.42 29.63
CA ILE A 256 4.32 -14.11 29.93
C ILE A 256 4.38 -13.90 31.45
N HIS A 257 5.57 -14.07 32.02
CA HIS A 257 5.86 -13.85 33.44
C HIS A 257 6.50 -12.47 33.63
N CYS A 258 5.86 -11.64 34.45
CA CYS A 258 6.18 -10.23 34.61
C CYS A 258 6.62 -9.98 36.05
N ARG A 259 7.92 -10.06 36.34
CA ARG A 259 8.43 -10.23 37.71
C ARG A 259 7.96 -9.11 38.67
N MET A 260 7.87 -7.89 38.16
CA MET A 260 7.50 -6.70 38.95
C MET A 260 5.99 -6.54 39.22
N LEU A 261 5.09 -7.16 38.44
CA LEU A 261 3.64 -6.99 38.63
C LEU A 261 3.05 -7.85 39.76
N ASN A 262 3.78 -8.83 40.26
CA ASN A 262 3.32 -9.74 41.33
C ASN A 262 3.77 -9.30 42.74
N GLY A 263 4.56 -8.23 42.87
CA GLY A 263 5.04 -7.70 44.15
C GLY A 263 4.27 -6.46 44.62
N LYS A 264 4.33 -6.16 45.93
CA LYS A 264 3.75 -4.91 46.50
C LYS A 264 4.27 -3.62 45.84
N ALA A 265 5.45 -3.68 45.22
CA ALA A 265 6.06 -2.59 44.45
C ALA A 265 5.25 -2.14 43.21
N ALA A 266 4.27 -2.93 42.75
CA ALA A 266 3.41 -2.54 41.62
C ALA A 266 2.54 -1.28 41.89
N ILE A 267 2.46 -0.82 43.14
CA ILE A 267 1.69 0.35 43.59
C ILE A 267 2.46 1.67 43.41
N GLU A 268 3.80 1.64 43.37
CA GLU A 268 4.67 2.83 43.35
C GLU A 268 5.47 2.98 42.04
N ALA A 269 4.94 2.49 40.94
CA ALA A 269 5.51 2.76 39.62
C ALA A 269 5.39 4.26 39.27
N SER A 270 6.51 4.99 39.34
CA SER A 270 6.60 6.42 39.01
C SER A 270 5.91 6.76 37.68
N PRO A 271 5.25 7.93 37.58
CA PRO A 271 4.58 8.34 36.34
C PRO A 271 5.60 8.49 35.20
N ALA A 272 5.22 8.04 34.01
CA ALA A 272 6.06 8.13 32.82
C ALA A 272 6.51 9.59 32.56
N PRO A 273 7.81 9.84 32.29
CA PRO A 273 8.36 11.18 32.06
C PRO A 273 7.57 12.02 31.05
N ASP A 274 7.38 13.30 31.36
CA ASP A 274 6.85 14.27 30.41
C ASP A 274 7.98 15.12 29.84
N HIS A 275 8.36 14.82 28.61
CA HIS A 275 9.47 15.49 27.91
C HIS A 275 9.14 16.92 27.45
N ARG A 276 7.94 17.46 27.70
CA ARG A 276 7.49 18.75 27.15
C ARG A 276 8.16 19.96 27.84
N SER A 277 9.10 20.60 27.16
CA SER A 277 9.73 21.88 27.55
C SER A 277 9.25 23.06 26.70
N GLU A 278 9.80 24.25 26.90
CA GLU A 278 9.56 25.43 26.03
C GLU A 278 10.26 25.30 24.66
N ALA A 279 11.38 24.56 24.58
CA ALA A 279 12.17 24.44 23.35
C ALA A 279 11.37 23.86 22.17
N ARG A 280 10.36 23.03 22.45
CA ARG A 280 9.42 22.48 21.45
C ARG A 280 8.69 23.54 20.61
N LEU A 281 8.63 24.80 21.05
CA LEU A 281 8.02 25.91 20.29
C LEU A 281 8.95 26.41 19.16
N ARG A 282 10.26 26.22 19.33
CA ARG A 282 11.31 26.79 18.47
C ARG A 282 11.66 25.90 17.26
N ILE A 283 11.10 24.69 17.19
CA ILE A 283 11.41 23.65 16.20
C ILE A 283 10.14 23.04 15.58
N ASP A 284 10.29 22.42 14.41
CA ASP A 284 9.22 21.70 13.70
C ASP A 284 9.16 20.21 14.07
N PRO A 285 7.95 19.59 14.08
CA PRO A 285 7.74 18.17 14.33
C PRO A 285 8.18 17.33 13.13
N LYS A 286 9.49 17.31 12.88
CA LYS A 286 10.13 16.66 11.74
C LYS A 286 11.50 16.11 12.11
N VAL A 287 11.87 14.95 11.55
CA VAL A 287 13.20 14.35 11.68
C VAL A 287 14.06 14.61 10.45
N LEU A 288 15.36 14.87 10.64
CA LEU A 288 16.36 14.78 9.57
C LEU A 288 17.14 13.47 9.72
N VAL A 289 17.13 12.59 8.71
CA VAL A 289 17.82 11.30 8.73
C VAL A 289 18.96 11.34 7.71
N PHE A 290 20.20 11.28 8.20
CA PHE A 290 21.39 11.09 7.36
C PHE A 290 21.64 9.60 7.13
N VAL A 291 21.77 9.24 5.85
CA VAL A 291 22.07 7.88 5.37
C VAL A 291 23.35 7.87 4.55
N GLU A 292 24.05 6.74 4.50
CA GLU A 292 25.23 6.56 3.64
C GLU A 292 24.83 6.40 2.17
N THR A 293 23.68 5.75 1.91
CA THR A 293 23.11 5.59 0.57
C THR A 293 21.58 5.62 0.61
N THR A 294 20.94 5.93 -0.51
CA THR A 294 19.48 5.83 -0.68
C THR A 294 18.91 4.41 -0.53
N TYR A 295 19.76 3.39 -0.44
CA TYR A 295 19.37 1.97 -0.39
C TYR A 295 19.67 1.30 0.95
N SER A 296 20.23 2.04 1.93
CA SER A 296 20.60 1.49 3.23
C SER A 296 19.44 0.73 3.90
N ARG A 297 19.77 -0.34 4.62
CA ARG A 297 18.79 -1.13 5.37
C ARG A 297 18.33 -0.39 6.62
N LEU A 298 19.25 0.15 7.42
CA LEU A 298 18.92 0.82 8.68
C LEU A 298 18.16 2.14 8.43
N GLY A 299 18.55 2.93 7.45
CA GLY A 299 17.84 4.14 7.03
C GLY A 299 16.43 3.84 6.51
N ARG A 300 16.21 2.67 5.88
CA ARG A 300 14.86 2.18 5.56
C ARG A 300 14.11 1.77 6.83
N ASP A 301 14.68 0.97 7.72
CA ASP A 301 14.03 0.58 8.99
C ASP A 301 13.61 1.81 9.82
N ILE A 302 14.47 2.83 9.89
CA ILE A 302 14.20 4.14 10.51
C ILE A 302 13.03 4.86 9.79
N ALA A 303 13.10 5.00 8.46
CA ALA A 303 12.06 5.67 7.69
C ALA A 303 10.70 4.95 7.79
N GLU A 304 10.67 3.62 7.79
CA GLU A 304 9.45 2.84 7.97
C GLU A 304 8.83 3.03 9.36
N LEU A 305 9.66 3.08 10.42
CA LEU A 305 9.21 3.33 11.79
C LEU A 305 8.64 4.75 11.96
N LEU A 306 9.24 5.75 11.31
CA LEU A 306 8.74 7.13 11.26
C LEU A 306 7.40 7.22 10.50
N VAL A 307 7.29 6.55 9.35
CA VAL A 307 6.03 6.45 8.56
C VAL A 307 4.90 5.79 9.37
N TYR A 308 5.21 4.75 10.15
CA TYR A 308 4.23 4.07 10.99
C TYR A 308 3.68 5.02 12.06
N ASN A 309 4.57 5.72 12.78
CA ASN A 309 4.20 6.66 13.84
C ASN A 309 3.73 8.04 13.31
N ARG A 310 3.52 8.19 12.00
CA ARG A 310 3.08 9.43 11.31
C ARG A 310 4.03 10.63 11.48
N ILE A 311 5.29 10.36 11.84
CA ILE A 311 6.32 11.39 12.04
C ILE A 311 6.82 11.86 10.67
N LYS A 312 6.79 13.17 10.43
CA LYS A 312 7.34 13.78 9.21
C LYS A 312 8.87 13.66 9.23
N TYR A 313 9.49 13.42 8.09
CA TYR A 313 10.95 13.30 8.01
C TYR A 313 11.52 13.85 6.71
N LYS A 314 12.84 13.94 6.62
CA LYS A 314 13.60 14.06 5.38
C LYS A 314 14.78 13.08 5.46
N VAL A 315 15.01 12.30 4.41
CA VAL A 315 16.25 11.54 4.24
C VAL A 315 17.21 12.38 3.42
N GLU A 316 18.47 12.40 3.82
CA GLU A 316 19.58 12.96 3.04
C GLU A 316 20.73 11.96 2.98
N VAL A 317 21.37 11.85 1.82
CA VAL A 317 22.65 11.14 1.72
C VAL A 317 23.74 12.02 2.32
N ALA A 318 24.54 11.47 3.24
CA ALA A 318 25.66 12.16 3.87
C ALA A 318 26.70 12.55 2.80
N GLY A 319 26.77 13.84 2.48
CA GLY A 319 27.58 14.39 1.41
C GLY A 319 28.07 15.80 1.70
N LYS A 320 28.55 16.51 0.66
CA LYS A 320 29.29 17.79 0.79
C LYS A 320 28.49 18.99 1.33
N SER A 321 27.19 18.87 1.58
CA SER A 321 26.38 19.97 2.12
C SER A 321 25.22 19.49 2.98
N VAL A 322 25.03 20.17 4.11
CA VAL A 322 23.86 20.01 5.00
C VAL A 322 22.65 20.75 4.39
N PRO A 323 21.43 20.19 4.43
CA PRO A 323 20.24 20.88 3.93
C PRO A 323 19.90 22.11 4.77
N VAL A 324 19.20 23.09 4.18
CA VAL A 324 18.65 24.26 4.90
C VAL A 324 17.93 23.82 6.19
N LEU A 325 18.45 24.26 7.34
CA LEU A 325 18.02 23.83 8.68
C LEU A 325 16.95 24.72 9.32
N THR A 326 16.77 25.96 8.86
CA THR A 326 15.84 26.95 9.44
C THR A 326 14.86 27.51 8.41
N ILE A 327 13.69 27.98 8.86
CA ILE A 327 12.74 28.84 8.11
C ILE A 327 12.21 29.88 9.09
N GLN A 328 12.27 31.17 8.74
CA GLN A 328 11.66 32.27 9.52
C GLN A 328 11.99 32.17 11.03
N ASP A 329 13.29 32.10 11.34
CA ASP A 329 13.88 31.97 12.69
C ASP A 329 13.38 30.77 13.53
N LYS A 330 12.78 29.77 12.87
CA LYS A 330 12.38 28.49 13.43
C LYS A 330 13.23 27.35 12.88
N GLY A 331 13.55 26.38 13.72
CA GLY A 331 14.25 25.15 13.31
C GLY A 331 13.32 24.18 12.58
N ARG A 332 13.77 23.60 11.47
CA ARG A 332 12.96 22.73 10.59
C ARG A 332 12.92 21.27 10.99
N TYR A 333 13.74 20.87 11.97
CA TYR A 333 13.91 19.50 12.41
C TYR A 333 14.07 19.47 13.93
N GLY A 334 13.23 18.70 14.62
CA GLY A 334 13.25 18.56 16.07
C GLY A 334 14.25 17.52 16.59
N VAL A 335 14.70 16.59 15.74
CA VAL A 335 15.80 15.63 15.99
C VAL A 335 16.55 15.36 14.70
N ILE A 336 17.87 15.18 14.81
CA ILE A 336 18.74 14.69 13.73
C ILE A 336 19.13 13.24 14.04
N VAL A 337 19.07 12.36 13.03
CA VAL A 337 19.40 10.93 13.15
C VAL A 337 20.51 10.59 12.16
N PHE A 338 21.56 9.93 12.62
CA PHE A 338 22.62 9.35 11.79
C PHE A 338 22.53 7.82 11.85
N GLU A 339 22.30 7.16 10.71
CA GLU A 339 22.35 5.69 10.66
C GLU A 339 23.76 5.12 10.84
N ASN A 340 24.77 5.95 10.62
CA ASN A 340 26.15 5.69 10.98
C ASN A 340 26.72 6.97 11.61
N LEU A 341 26.97 6.94 12.92
CA LEU A 341 27.53 8.04 13.69
C LEU A 341 28.87 8.53 13.12
N GLU A 342 29.62 7.67 12.45
CA GLU A 342 30.91 8.04 11.84
C GLU A 342 30.76 9.14 10.78
N LYS A 343 29.60 9.24 10.10
CA LYS A 343 29.32 10.36 9.16
C LYS A 343 29.15 11.71 9.85
N TYR A 344 28.90 11.74 11.16
CA TYR A 344 28.92 12.95 11.99
C TYR A 344 30.33 13.24 12.57
N LEU A 345 31.13 12.20 12.82
CA LEU A 345 32.52 12.33 13.30
C LEU A 345 33.52 12.69 12.19
N GLN A 346 33.24 12.30 10.94
CA GLN A 346 34.02 12.61 9.74
C GLN A 346 33.49 13.79 8.92
N MET A 347 32.39 14.42 9.36
CA MET A 347 31.82 15.60 8.70
C MET A 347 32.86 16.74 8.66
N ASP A 348 32.96 17.45 7.54
CA ASP A 348 33.88 18.59 7.41
C ASP A 348 33.54 19.69 8.42
N ASN A 349 34.57 20.45 8.81
CA ASN A 349 34.46 21.45 9.88
C ASN A 349 33.33 22.47 9.66
N TRP A 350 33.04 22.85 8.41
CA TRP A 350 32.01 23.85 8.12
C TRP A 350 30.59 23.28 8.28
N ASN A 351 30.29 22.16 7.62
CA ASN A 351 29.01 21.48 7.78
C ASN A 351 28.78 21.04 9.23
N ARG A 352 29.84 20.56 9.91
CA ARG A 352 29.81 20.15 11.32
C ARG A 352 29.52 21.34 12.25
N GLN A 353 30.21 22.47 12.10
CA GLN A 353 29.95 23.68 12.90
C GLN A 353 28.55 24.25 12.65
N LEU A 354 28.06 24.21 11.40
CA LEU A 354 26.69 24.64 11.07
C LEU A 354 25.64 23.77 11.77
N LEU A 355 25.82 22.45 11.75
CA LEU A 355 24.93 21.50 12.41
C LEU A 355 24.99 21.62 13.94
N ASP A 356 26.19 21.67 14.51
CA ASP A 356 26.40 21.78 15.97
C ASP A 356 25.95 23.15 16.51
N LYS A 357 26.03 24.22 15.71
CA LYS A 357 25.38 25.50 16.03
C LYS A 357 23.86 25.35 16.04
N TYR A 358 23.27 24.76 14.99
CA TYR A 358 21.83 24.52 14.94
C TYR A 358 21.32 23.70 16.15
N CYS A 359 22.03 22.62 16.51
CA CYS A 359 21.69 21.79 17.67
C CYS A 359 21.65 22.59 18.97
N ARG A 360 22.65 23.45 19.24
CA ARG A 360 22.67 24.32 20.44
C ARG A 360 21.63 25.43 20.36
N ASP A 361 21.64 26.20 19.27
CA ASP A 361 20.77 27.37 19.07
C ASP A 361 19.29 27.00 19.22
N TYR A 362 18.88 25.82 18.76
CA TYR A 362 17.48 25.35 18.78
C TYR A 362 17.20 24.23 19.79
N SER A 363 18.20 23.81 20.59
CA SER A 363 18.11 22.70 21.55
C SER A 363 17.69 21.37 20.92
N VAL A 364 18.17 21.09 19.70
CA VAL A 364 17.89 19.86 18.93
C VAL A 364 18.93 18.79 19.26
N GLY A 365 18.47 17.63 19.70
CA GLY A 365 19.35 16.49 19.99
C GLY A 365 19.64 15.58 18.79
N ILE A 366 20.61 14.68 18.97
CA ILE A 366 21.09 13.75 17.94
C ILE A 366 20.87 12.28 18.36
N ILE A 367 20.31 11.47 17.47
CA ILE A 367 20.38 10.00 17.58
C ILE A 367 21.48 9.49 16.66
N GLY A 368 22.35 8.62 17.17
CA GLY A 368 23.41 8.00 16.38
C GLY A 368 23.43 6.49 16.55
N PHE A 369 23.63 5.76 15.45
CA PHE A 369 23.91 4.32 15.48
C PHE A 369 25.38 4.07 15.17
N VAL A 370 26.03 3.19 15.92
CA VAL A 370 27.34 2.65 15.55
C VAL A 370 27.12 1.58 14.49
N ALA A 371 27.73 1.74 13.31
CA ALA A 371 27.64 0.76 12.24
C ALA A 371 28.58 -0.44 12.51
N PRO A 372 28.21 -1.67 12.07
CA PRO A 372 29.13 -2.79 12.00
C PRO A 372 30.39 -2.44 11.18
N SER A 373 31.54 -2.97 11.59
CA SER A 373 32.81 -2.84 10.87
C SER A 373 33.51 -4.20 10.82
N GLU A 374 34.27 -4.46 9.75
CA GLU A 374 35.17 -5.62 9.69
C GLU A 374 36.29 -5.52 10.73
N GLU A 375 36.68 -4.29 11.10
CA GLU A 375 37.61 -4.03 12.19
C GLU A 375 36.91 -4.16 13.56
N THR A 376 37.41 -5.07 14.38
CA THR A 376 37.01 -5.20 15.79
C THR A 376 37.75 -4.17 16.62
N LEU A 377 37.05 -3.08 16.94
CA LEU A 377 37.53 -2.05 17.86
C LEU A 377 37.47 -2.60 19.29
N VAL A 378 38.53 -2.34 20.07
CA VAL A 378 38.62 -2.70 21.49
C VAL A 378 39.07 -1.46 22.26
N GLY A 379 38.16 -0.83 23.00
CA GLY A 379 38.44 0.40 23.75
C GLY A 379 38.81 1.60 22.88
N ALA A 380 38.36 1.64 21.61
CA ALA A 380 38.67 2.75 20.71
C ALA A 380 37.89 4.00 21.12
N GLN A 381 38.58 5.13 21.29
CA GLN A 381 37.93 6.39 21.65
C GLN A 381 37.23 7.03 20.44
N LEU A 382 35.97 7.42 20.60
CA LEU A 382 35.25 8.18 19.57
C LEU A 382 35.85 9.58 19.41
N ARG A 383 36.14 9.96 18.16
CA ARG A 383 36.86 11.19 17.83
C ARG A 383 36.15 12.43 18.40
N GLY A 384 36.82 13.10 19.35
CA GLY A 384 36.34 14.33 19.99
C GLY A 384 35.46 14.12 21.23
N PHE A 385 35.25 12.89 21.69
CA PHE A 385 34.38 12.56 22.82
C PHE A 385 35.10 11.71 23.88
N PRO A 386 34.86 11.91 25.20
CA PRO A 386 35.37 11.04 26.26
C PRO A 386 34.49 9.78 26.40
N LEU A 387 34.36 9.05 25.29
CA LEU A 387 33.51 7.87 25.11
C LEU A 387 34.27 6.84 24.27
N PHE A 388 34.32 5.60 24.74
CA PHE A 388 35.08 4.50 24.13
C PHE A 388 34.12 3.40 23.67
N VAL A 389 34.47 2.71 22.59
CA VAL A 389 33.64 1.68 21.95
C VAL A 389 34.40 0.37 21.78
N HIS A 390 33.70 -0.74 21.97
CA HIS A 390 34.13 -2.09 21.57
C HIS A 390 33.10 -2.64 20.58
N THR A 391 33.52 -3.23 19.45
CA THR A 391 32.62 -3.74 18.40
C THR A 391 32.61 -5.27 18.28
N ASN A 392 31.76 -5.80 17.39
CA ASN A 392 31.71 -7.21 16.98
C ASN A 392 31.49 -8.20 18.14
N LEU A 393 30.62 -7.84 19.09
CA LEU A 393 30.24 -8.68 20.21
C LEU A 393 28.96 -9.50 19.94
N ARG A 394 28.93 -10.71 20.48
CA ARG A 394 27.71 -11.50 20.70
C ARG A 394 27.18 -11.22 22.11
N LEU A 395 25.92 -10.80 22.20
CA LEU A 395 25.30 -10.36 23.46
C LEU A 395 24.00 -11.13 23.75
N ARG A 396 23.56 -11.09 25.01
CA ARG A 396 22.36 -11.76 25.52
C ARG A 396 21.76 -11.00 26.72
N ASP A 397 20.53 -11.32 27.09
CA ASP A 397 19.88 -10.93 28.34
C ASP A 397 19.91 -9.40 28.61
N ALA A 398 19.24 -8.62 27.75
CA ALA A 398 19.25 -7.15 27.82
C ALA A 398 18.32 -6.57 28.91
N SER A 399 18.73 -5.50 29.57
CA SER A 399 17.99 -4.82 30.65
C SER A 399 18.14 -3.31 30.56
N LEU A 400 17.13 -2.54 30.99
CA LEU A 400 17.10 -1.09 30.91
C LEU A 400 17.42 -0.41 32.24
N ASN A 401 17.91 0.83 32.20
CA ASN A 401 18.07 1.72 33.36
C ASN A 401 16.69 2.30 33.80
N PRO A 402 16.10 1.85 34.93
CA PRO A 402 14.77 2.32 35.37
C PRO A 402 14.77 3.78 35.86
N GLY A 403 15.93 4.37 36.12
CA GLY A 403 16.06 5.78 36.50
C GLY A 403 16.22 6.74 35.32
N SER A 404 16.45 6.23 34.09
CA SER A 404 16.75 7.12 32.96
C SER A 404 15.54 7.98 32.57
N PRO A 405 15.71 9.30 32.43
CA PRO A 405 14.63 10.22 32.08
C PRO A 405 14.15 10.09 30.62
N VAL A 406 14.75 9.19 29.82
CA VAL A 406 14.36 8.94 28.42
C VAL A 406 13.16 7.98 28.32
N LEU A 407 12.96 7.09 29.29
CA LEU A 407 12.00 5.98 29.22
C LEU A 407 10.55 6.40 29.49
N ARG A 408 9.86 6.93 28.46
CA ARG A 408 8.47 7.41 28.56
C ARG A 408 7.46 6.40 28.02
N LEU A 409 7.65 5.89 26.81
CA LEU A 409 6.87 4.82 26.20
C LEU A 409 7.24 3.47 26.80
N THR A 410 8.54 3.23 26.95
CA THR A 410 9.14 1.97 27.41
C THR A 410 9.13 1.89 28.94
N ARG A 411 9.08 0.67 29.48
CA ARG A 411 9.23 0.39 30.92
C ARG A 411 10.42 -0.55 31.13
N ALA A 412 11.33 -0.18 32.03
CA ALA A 412 12.44 -1.02 32.49
C ALA A 412 12.01 -2.11 33.49
N GLY A 413 10.90 -2.80 33.21
CA GLY A 413 10.19 -3.63 34.19
C GLY A 413 10.65 -5.09 34.29
N ASP A 414 11.46 -5.57 33.35
CA ASP A 414 11.99 -6.94 33.31
C ASP A 414 13.26 -7.02 32.44
N THR A 415 13.82 -8.22 32.28
CA THR A 415 14.97 -8.50 31.40
C THR A 415 14.50 -9.19 30.11
N ALA A 416 15.03 -8.77 28.96
CA ALA A 416 14.82 -9.41 27.66
C ALA A 416 15.78 -10.59 27.51
N TRP A 417 15.39 -11.72 28.12
CA TRP A 417 16.17 -12.96 28.15
C TRP A 417 16.38 -13.58 26.77
N GLY A 418 17.54 -14.23 26.58
CA GLY A 418 17.95 -14.89 25.34
C GLY A 418 19.05 -14.13 24.57
N PRO A 419 19.55 -14.72 23.46
CA PRO A 419 20.55 -14.08 22.61
C PRO A 419 19.98 -12.87 21.88
N LEU A 420 20.75 -11.78 21.81
CA LEU A 420 20.37 -10.60 21.03
C LEU A 420 20.60 -10.83 19.53
N PRO A 421 19.80 -10.23 18.63
CA PRO A 421 19.90 -10.51 17.21
C PRO A 421 21.18 -9.95 16.59
N GLY A 422 22.04 -10.85 16.07
CA GLY A 422 23.30 -10.52 15.40
C GLY A 422 24.54 -10.98 16.16
N GLY A 423 25.70 -10.60 15.64
CA GLY A 423 27.02 -10.78 16.29
C GLY A 423 27.92 -9.55 16.09
N ASP A 424 27.30 -8.47 15.61
CA ASP A 424 27.83 -7.23 15.08
C ASP A 424 27.61 -6.07 16.08
N TRP A 425 27.44 -6.37 17.38
CA TRP A 425 27.10 -5.36 18.39
C TRP A 425 28.31 -4.56 18.84
N ALA A 426 28.10 -3.25 18.93
CA ALA A 426 28.96 -2.33 19.65
C ALA A 426 28.46 -2.11 21.10
N VAL A 427 29.39 -1.85 22.01
CA VAL A 427 29.10 -1.47 23.41
C VAL A 427 29.96 -0.28 23.85
N PHE A 428 29.42 0.52 24.75
CA PHE A 428 29.99 1.80 25.17
C PHE A 428 30.66 1.70 26.55
N GLN A 429 31.81 2.36 26.70
CA GLN A 429 32.50 2.58 27.98
C GLN A 429 32.82 4.06 28.14
N HIS A 430 32.58 4.61 29.33
CA HIS A 430 32.76 6.02 29.63
C HIS A 430 33.40 6.22 31.01
N ASN A 431 34.17 7.30 31.15
CA ASN A 431 34.74 7.78 32.41
C ASN A 431 34.26 9.21 32.75
N HIS A 432 33.30 9.73 31.99
CA HIS A 432 32.86 11.13 32.07
C HIS A 432 31.37 11.25 32.40
N SER A 433 31.02 12.26 33.23
CA SER A 433 29.67 12.46 33.78
C SER A 433 28.62 12.97 32.78
N SER A 434 29.00 13.22 31.52
CA SER A 434 28.01 13.47 30.46
C SER A 434 27.24 12.21 30.07
N TYR A 435 27.82 11.03 30.30
CA TYR A 435 27.27 9.78 29.77
C TYR A 435 26.56 8.96 30.85
N GLU A 436 25.41 8.40 30.49
CA GLU A 436 24.58 7.56 31.35
C GLU A 436 24.04 6.36 30.55
N PRO A 437 24.23 5.10 30.99
CA PRO A 437 23.66 3.94 30.35
C PRO A 437 22.13 3.98 30.31
N LEU A 438 21.55 3.64 29.15
CA LEU A 438 20.10 3.50 28.94
C LEU A 438 19.70 2.02 28.87
N GLU A 439 20.52 1.20 28.20
CA GLU A 439 20.39 -0.25 28.08
C GLU A 439 21.73 -0.93 28.32
N TRP A 440 21.70 -2.08 29.01
CA TRP A 440 22.81 -3.00 29.17
C TRP A 440 22.47 -4.39 28.63
N ALA A 441 23.48 -5.16 28.25
CA ALA A 441 23.38 -6.59 27.97
C ALA A 441 24.57 -7.36 28.56
N GLN A 442 24.45 -8.67 28.65
CA GLN A 442 25.54 -9.58 29.03
C GLN A 442 26.29 -10.08 27.80
N ARG A 443 27.58 -10.40 27.94
CA ARG A 443 28.36 -11.11 26.91
C ARG A 443 27.79 -12.53 26.75
N ASN A 444 27.60 -13.00 25.52
CA ASN A 444 27.21 -14.39 25.31
C ASN A 444 28.43 -15.32 25.45
N THR A 445 28.60 -15.89 26.64
CA THR A 445 29.73 -16.77 27.02
C THR A 445 29.54 -18.24 26.64
N GLN A 446 28.50 -18.60 25.88
CA GLN A 446 28.31 -19.99 25.43
C GLN A 446 29.43 -20.49 24.50
N ASP A 447 30.17 -19.59 23.85
CA ASP A 447 31.35 -19.95 23.05
C ASP A 447 32.60 -20.23 23.92
N TYR A 448 32.71 -19.62 25.12
CA TYR A 448 33.82 -19.82 26.08
C TYR A 448 33.37 -19.53 27.52
N PRO A 449 33.33 -20.53 28.43
CA PRO A 449 33.08 -20.27 29.85
C PRO A 449 34.26 -19.51 30.48
N THR A 450 33.95 -18.53 31.32
CA THR A 450 34.92 -17.80 32.14
C THR A 450 34.38 -17.71 33.56
N ASP A 451 35.19 -18.11 34.55
CA ASP A 451 34.78 -18.16 35.95
C ASP A 451 34.74 -16.75 36.55
N GLY A 452 33.58 -16.10 36.45
CA GLY A 452 33.32 -14.81 37.07
C GLY A 452 32.01 -14.18 36.63
N VAL A 453 31.41 -13.37 37.51
CA VAL A 453 30.26 -12.53 37.16
C VAL A 453 30.75 -11.39 36.28
N GLN A 454 30.61 -11.52 34.96
CA GLN A 454 31.02 -10.44 34.04
C GLN A 454 30.11 -9.20 34.22
N PRO A 455 30.67 -7.98 34.20
CA PRO A 455 29.90 -6.76 34.35
C PRO A 455 28.97 -6.53 33.15
N PRO A 456 27.81 -5.87 33.36
CA PRO A 456 26.89 -5.50 32.29
C PRO A 456 27.56 -4.55 31.28
N LEU A 457 27.35 -4.79 29.98
CA LEU A 457 27.91 -4.01 28.89
C LEU A 457 26.85 -3.06 28.32
N THR A 458 27.12 -1.76 28.31
CA THR A 458 26.18 -0.73 27.84
C THR A 458 25.94 -0.82 26.33
N THR A 459 24.74 -1.20 25.89
CA THR A 459 24.35 -1.31 24.47
C THR A 459 23.71 -0.03 23.92
N VAL A 460 23.07 0.77 24.77
CA VAL A 460 22.54 2.09 24.41
C VAL A 460 22.90 3.08 25.51
N ILE A 461 23.40 4.27 25.13
CA ILE A 461 23.91 5.27 26.07
C ILE A 461 23.34 6.67 25.77
N GLN A 462 22.97 7.39 26.82
CA GLN A 462 22.56 8.79 26.79
C GLN A 462 23.79 9.69 26.94
N ASP A 463 23.85 10.76 26.15
CA ASP A 463 24.76 11.90 26.34
C ASP A 463 23.93 13.10 26.79
N HIS A 464 24.19 13.57 28.01
CA HIS A 464 23.59 14.78 28.59
C HIS A 464 24.12 16.08 27.95
N GLY A 465 25.10 16.00 27.04
CA GLY A 465 25.63 17.15 26.30
C GLY A 465 26.55 18.06 27.13
N ARG A 466 27.11 17.59 28.24
CA ARG A 466 27.99 18.38 29.13
C ARG A 466 29.34 18.72 28.51
N VAL A 467 29.70 18.09 27.39
CA VAL A 467 30.96 18.31 26.66
C VAL A 467 30.85 19.47 25.66
N ASP A 468 29.75 19.55 24.92
CA ASP A 468 29.59 20.45 23.77
C ASP A 468 28.20 21.11 23.63
N GLY A 469 27.32 20.93 24.62
CA GLY A 469 25.97 21.50 24.64
C GLY A 469 24.92 20.76 23.80
N ILE A 470 25.22 19.56 23.30
CA ILE A 470 24.32 18.79 22.43
C ILE A 470 23.94 17.46 23.09
N GLN A 471 22.66 17.26 23.38
CA GLN A 471 22.16 16.00 23.92
C GLN A 471 22.10 14.91 22.85
N ARG A 472 22.41 13.66 23.21
CA ARG A 472 22.41 12.52 22.29
C ARG A 472 21.86 11.24 22.91
N VAL A 473 21.40 10.32 22.06
CA VAL A 473 21.23 8.90 22.42
C VAL A 473 21.93 8.06 21.36
N LEU A 474 22.87 7.23 21.78
CA LEU A 474 23.74 6.44 20.91
C LEU A 474 23.46 4.96 21.07
N PHE A 475 23.26 4.27 19.94
CA PHE A 475 22.88 2.86 19.86
C PHE A 475 24.03 2.01 19.34
N GLY A 476 24.32 0.90 20.02
CA GLY A 476 25.36 -0.06 19.65
C GLY A 476 24.93 -1.09 18.60
N SER A 477 23.66 -1.10 18.19
CA SER A 477 23.15 -1.92 17.08
C SER A 477 21.89 -1.31 16.48
N GLY A 478 21.55 -1.70 15.25
CA GLY A 478 20.39 -1.18 14.51
C GLY A 478 19.03 -1.63 15.04
N LEU A 479 17.96 -1.24 14.34
CA LEU A 479 16.57 -1.54 14.69
C LEU A 479 16.14 -3.01 14.41
N LYS A 480 17.08 -3.97 14.44
CA LYS A 480 16.79 -5.42 14.39
C LYS A 480 16.16 -5.89 15.70
N PHE A 481 16.71 -5.43 16.84
CA PHE A 481 16.18 -5.74 18.17
C PHE A 481 14.91 -4.92 18.42
N TRP A 482 13.87 -5.55 18.98
CA TRP A 482 12.58 -4.90 19.17
C TRP A 482 12.63 -3.80 20.24
N LEU A 483 13.45 -3.97 21.28
CA LEU A 483 13.62 -2.99 22.36
C LEU A 483 14.21 -1.68 21.85
N HIS A 484 15.22 -1.76 20.96
CA HIS A 484 15.78 -0.59 20.25
C HIS A 484 14.71 0.22 19.50
N ARG A 485 13.61 -0.38 19.03
CA ARG A 485 12.52 0.35 18.36
C ARG A 485 11.70 1.19 19.35
N LEU A 486 11.52 0.71 20.57
CA LEU A 486 10.88 1.46 21.65
C LEU A 486 11.80 2.60 22.13
N LEU A 487 13.07 2.27 22.40
CA LEU A 487 14.09 3.25 22.79
C LEU A 487 14.32 4.32 21.73
N PHE A 488 14.20 4.01 20.44
CA PHE A 488 14.27 5.00 19.37
C PHE A 488 13.11 5.99 19.41
N LEU A 489 11.87 5.52 19.65
CA LEU A 489 10.71 6.40 19.82
C LEU A 489 10.80 7.23 21.10
N ASP A 490 11.40 6.69 22.16
CA ASP A 490 11.66 7.41 23.40
C ASP A 490 12.78 8.45 23.26
N ALA A 491 13.88 8.11 22.58
CA ALA A 491 14.93 9.07 22.21
C ALA A 491 14.39 10.19 21.33
N LEU A 492 13.55 9.87 20.32
CA LEU A 492 12.84 10.88 19.54
C LEU A 492 11.95 11.75 20.43
N SER A 493 11.24 11.15 21.39
CA SER A 493 10.38 11.90 22.30
C SER A 493 11.16 12.80 23.26
N TYR A 494 12.33 12.36 23.74
CA TYR A 494 13.17 13.08 24.68
C TYR A 494 13.87 14.26 23.98
N LEU A 495 14.63 13.96 22.92
CA LEU A 495 15.45 14.93 22.18
C LEU A 495 14.63 15.96 21.37
N SER A 496 13.32 15.73 21.17
CA SER A 496 12.38 16.70 20.57
C SER A 496 11.53 17.46 21.59
N HIS A 497 11.81 17.35 22.90
CA HIS A 497 11.03 18.01 23.95
C HIS A 497 9.54 17.64 23.89
N GLY A 498 9.26 16.34 23.72
CA GLY A 498 7.93 15.74 23.59
C GLY A 498 7.25 15.97 22.23
N GLN A 499 7.83 16.75 21.30
CA GLN A 499 7.15 17.19 20.08
C GLN A 499 6.91 16.07 19.06
N LEU A 500 7.80 15.08 19.00
CA LEU A 500 7.68 13.89 18.14
C LEU A 500 6.96 12.72 18.84
N SER A 501 6.34 12.94 19.99
CA SER A 501 5.74 11.89 20.81
C SER A 501 4.26 11.65 20.50
N LEU A 502 3.88 10.38 20.40
CA LEU A 502 2.47 9.98 20.52
C LEU A 502 2.04 10.03 22.00
N ASN A 503 0.74 10.12 22.24
CA ASN A 503 0.17 9.90 23.57
C ASN A 503 0.36 8.43 24.00
N LEU A 504 0.17 8.14 25.28
CA LEU A 504 0.28 6.78 25.83
C LEU A 504 -1.06 6.01 25.86
N GLU A 505 -2.15 6.55 25.31
CA GLU A 505 -3.43 5.83 25.25
C GLU A 505 -3.47 4.88 24.05
N ARG A 506 -3.92 3.64 24.28
CA ARG A 506 -4.24 2.70 23.19
C ARG A 506 -5.65 2.20 23.36
N ARG A 507 -6.46 2.33 22.31
CA ARG A 507 -7.83 1.82 22.26
C ARG A 507 -7.82 0.55 21.43
N ILE A 508 -8.30 -0.55 22.00
CA ILE A 508 -8.29 -1.89 21.40
C ILE A 508 -9.74 -2.36 21.23
N LEU A 509 -10.09 -2.73 20.00
CA LEU A 509 -11.27 -3.49 19.64
C LEU A 509 -10.81 -4.78 18.95
N ILE A 510 -11.45 -5.90 19.28
CA ILE A 510 -11.22 -7.18 18.61
C ILE A 510 -12.57 -7.60 18.03
N ASP A 511 -12.64 -7.58 16.71
CA ASP A 511 -13.78 -8.07 15.95
C ASP A 511 -13.59 -9.56 15.68
N VAL A 512 -14.66 -10.33 15.88
CA VAL A 512 -14.78 -11.75 15.53
C VAL A 512 -15.80 -11.84 14.40
N ASP A 513 -15.31 -11.86 13.18
CA ASP A 513 -16.10 -12.10 11.98
C ASP A 513 -16.59 -13.57 11.94
N ASP A 514 -17.39 -13.91 10.93
CA ASP A 514 -17.84 -15.27 10.64
C ASP A 514 -18.64 -15.94 11.77
N ILE A 515 -19.31 -15.18 12.64
CA ILE A 515 -20.18 -15.77 13.67
C ILE A 515 -21.38 -16.44 13.00
N PHE A 516 -21.54 -17.72 13.33
CA PHE A 516 -22.38 -18.73 12.66
C PHE A 516 -21.88 -19.19 11.27
N VAL A 517 -20.79 -18.67 10.71
CA VAL A 517 -20.29 -19.04 9.36
C VAL A 517 -19.11 -20.01 9.46
N GLY A 518 -19.21 -21.19 8.85
CA GLY A 518 -18.14 -22.19 8.84
C GLY A 518 -18.66 -23.61 8.66
N GLU A 519 -17.79 -24.50 8.15
CA GLU A 519 -18.08 -25.92 7.98
C GLU A 519 -18.20 -26.66 9.32
N LYS A 520 -18.73 -27.89 9.29
CA LYS A 520 -18.89 -28.73 10.48
C LYS A 520 -17.52 -29.17 11.00
N GLY A 521 -17.28 -29.02 12.29
CA GLY A 521 -15.99 -29.26 12.93
C GLY A 521 -15.07 -28.03 12.99
N THR A 522 -15.50 -26.85 12.54
CA THR A 522 -14.74 -25.60 12.64
C THR A 522 -15.39 -24.52 13.52
N ARG A 523 -16.58 -24.79 14.08
CA ARG A 523 -17.38 -23.81 14.83
C ARG A 523 -17.13 -23.93 16.34
N LEU A 524 -17.67 -22.99 17.10
CA LEU A 524 -17.53 -22.96 18.56
C LEU A 524 -18.42 -24.01 19.23
N LYS A 525 -17.89 -24.67 20.26
CA LYS A 525 -18.65 -25.48 21.22
C LYS A 525 -18.93 -24.69 22.50
N PRO A 526 -19.83 -25.14 23.40
CA PRO A 526 -20.09 -24.44 24.67
C PRO A 526 -18.83 -24.14 25.50
N ASP A 527 -17.88 -25.08 25.60
CA ASP A 527 -16.59 -24.88 26.29
C ASP A 527 -15.78 -23.71 25.68
N ASP A 528 -15.86 -23.49 24.36
CA ASP A 528 -15.20 -22.36 23.69
C ASP A 528 -15.88 -21.02 24.04
N VAL A 529 -17.21 -20.99 24.13
CA VAL A 529 -17.96 -19.80 24.54
C VAL A 529 -17.73 -19.49 26.03
N HIS A 530 -17.67 -20.51 26.89
CA HIS A 530 -17.22 -20.37 28.29
C HIS A 530 -15.81 -19.76 28.35
N ALA A 531 -14.86 -20.27 27.57
CA ALA A 531 -13.49 -19.76 27.53
C ALA A 531 -13.38 -18.34 26.97
N LEU A 532 -14.18 -17.99 25.96
CA LEU A 532 -14.30 -16.66 25.39
C LEU A 532 -14.76 -15.64 26.45
N ILE A 533 -15.83 -15.94 27.20
CA ILE A 533 -16.35 -15.10 28.29
C ILE A 533 -15.34 -14.99 29.44
N ALA A 534 -14.74 -16.11 29.86
CA ALA A 534 -13.75 -16.12 30.94
C ALA A 534 -12.50 -15.29 30.58
N THR A 535 -12.03 -15.39 29.34
CA THR A 535 -10.87 -14.63 28.83
C THR A 535 -11.21 -13.16 28.64
N GLN A 536 -12.41 -12.85 28.13
CA GLN A 536 -12.93 -11.48 28.07
C GLN A 536 -12.91 -10.79 29.44
N ASN A 537 -13.31 -11.52 30.50
CA ASN A 537 -13.31 -11.00 31.86
C ASN A 537 -11.88 -10.79 32.41
N ARG A 538 -10.92 -11.69 32.12
CA ARG A 538 -9.49 -11.48 32.45
C ARG A 538 -8.91 -10.26 31.72
N ILE A 539 -9.18 -10.13 30.42
CA ILE A 539 -8.72 -9.00 29.61
C ILE A 539 -9.34 -7.68 30.10
N ARG A 540 -10.62 -7.66 30.51
CA ARG A 540 -11.27 -6.45 31.04
C ARG A 540 -10.60 -5.88 32.30
N GLY A 541 -9.97 -6.73 33.12
CA GLY A 541 -9.13 -6.30 34.25
C GLY A 541 -7.80 -5.64 33.86
N MET A 542 -7.39 -5.75 32.59
CA MET A 542 -6.18 -5.14 32.02
C MET A 542 -6.48 -4.04 30.98
N VAL A 543 -7.69 -4.07 30.39
CA VAL A 543 -8.17 -3.19 29.33
C VAL A 543 -9.61 -2.77 29.68
N PRO A 544 -9.81 -1.68 30.44
CA PRO A 544 -11.13 -1.25 30.87
C PRO A 544 -12.09 -1.05 29.70
N GLY A 545 -13.34 -1.49 29.88
CA GLY A 545 -14.39 -1.48 28.86
C GLY A 545 -14.36 -2.64 27.86
N PHE A 546 -13.35 -3.52 27.89
CA PHE A 546 -13.19 -4.56 26.86
C PHE A 546 -14.38 -5.53 26.77
N ARG A 547 -14.84 -5.76 25.52
CA ARG A 547 -15.76 -6.79 25.05
C ARG A 547 -15.26 -7.28 23.69
N PHE A 548 -15.48 -8.56 23.38
CA PHE A 548 -15.37 -9.04 22.00
C PHE A 548 -16.58 -8.54 21.20
N ASN A 549 -16.34 -8.22 19.93
CA ASN A 549 -17.31 -7.66 19.01
C ASN A 549 -17.64 -8.69 17.93
N LEU A 550 -18.88 -9.18 17.88
CA LEU A 550 -19.28 -10.37 17.14
C LEU A 550 -19.99 -9.99 15.82
N GLY A 551 -19.38 -10.38 14.70
CA GLY A 551 -19.85 -10.16 13.33
C GLY A 551 -20.62 -11.35 12.79
N PHE A 552 -21.95 -11.26 12.71
CA PHE A 552 -22.81 -12.41 12.46
C PHE A 552 -23.48 -12.41 11.08
N SER A 553 -23.70 -13.62 10.55
CA SER A 553 -24.51 -13.91 9.36
C SER A 553 -25.57 -14.98 9.66
N GLY A 554 -26.78 -14.53 9.99
CA GLY A 554 -27.84 -15.38 10.56
C GLY A 554 -28.31 -16.56 9.68
N LYS A 555 -28.03 -16.55 8.37
CA LYS A 555 -28.38 -17.64 7.44
C LYS A 555 -27.76 -18.98 7.83
N TYR A 556 -26.63 -18.95 8.55
CA TYR A 556 -25.83 -20.14 8.87
C TYR A 556 -25.96 -20.57 10.34
N PHE A 557 -26.90 -19.98 11.08
CA PHE A 557 -27.26 -20.41 12.44
C PHE A 557 -27.72 -21.89 12.44
N HIS A 558 -27.22 -22.69 13.38
CA HIS A 558 -27.51 -24.13 13.51
C HIS A 558 -27.08 -25.02 12.33
N HIS A 559 -26.16 -24.57 11.47
CA HIS A 559 -25.63 -25.39 10.38
C HIS A 559 -24.52 -26.39 10.79
N GLY A 560 -24.16 -26.47 12.08
CA GLY A 560 -23.07 -27.29 12.60
C GLY A 560 -23.42 -28.76 12.89
N THR A 561 -22.58 -29.41 13.70
CA THR A 561 -22.92 -30.60 14.49
C THR A 561 -23.79 -30.24 15.71
N HIS A 562 -24.24 -31.23 16.48
CA HIS A 562 -25.05 -30.99 17.68
C HIS A 562 -24.33 -30.09 18.71
N ASP A 563 -23.08 -30.41 19.05
CA ASP A 563 -22.26 -29.61 19.98
C ASP A 563 -22.07 -28.17 19.48
N GLU A 564 -21.83 -27.98 18.17
CA GLU A 564 -21.62 -26.67 17.57
C GLU A 564 -22.92 -25.85 17.57
N ASN A 565 -24.07 -26.49 17.36
CA ASN A 565 -25.37 -25.83 17.48
C ASN A 565 -25.70 -25.45 18.93
N LEU A 566 -25.23 -26.23 19.92
CA LEU A 566 -25.27 -25.84 21.34
C LEU A 566 -24.31 -24.67 21.64
N GLY A 567 -23.22 -24.52 20.89
CA GLY A 567 -22.33 -23.35 20.92
C GLY A 567 -22.98 -22.10 20.33
N ASP A 568 -23.61 -22.21 19.16
CA ASP A 568 -24.44 -21.16 18.54
C ASP A 568 -25.53 -20.68 19.53
N ASP A 569 -26.23 -21.63 20.16
CA ASP A 569 -27.22 -21.37 21.22
C ASP A 569 -26.61 -20.65 22.42
N MET A 570 -25.42 -21.08 22.87
CA MET A 570 -24.78 -20.47 24.03
C MET A 570 -24.35 -19.02 23.75
N LEU A 571 -23.91 -18.69 22.54
CA LEU A 571 -23.66 -17.30 22.13
C LEU A 571 -24.94 -16.45 22.27
N LEU A 572 -26.09 -16.97 21.82
CA LEU A 572 -27.37 -16.27 21.91
C LEU A 572 -27.90 -16.15 23.36
N ARG A 573 -27.58 -17.10 24.23
CA ARG A 573 -27.90 -17.04 25.67
C ARG A 573 -27.01 -16.07 26.46
N ASN A 574 -26.00 -15.46 25.82
CA ASN A 574 -25.01 -14.56 26.43
C ASN A 574 -24.83 -13.27 25.59
N VAL A 575 -25.87 -12.82 24.88
CA VAL A 575 -25.81 -11.64 23.98
C VAL A 575 -25.35 -10.38 24.72
N GLU A 576 -25.82 -10.19 25.95
CA GLU A 576 -25.50 -9.07 26.85
C GLU A 576 -24.05 -9.05 27.35
N HIS A 577 -23.28 -10.13 27.16
CA HIS A 577 -21.83 -10.17 27.42
C HIS A 577 -20.96 -9.68 26.24
N PHE A 578 -21.48 -9.61 25.02
CA PHE A 578 -20.73 -9.25 23.79
C PHE A 578 -21.24 -7.97 23.10
N THR A 579 -20.43 -7.29 22.30
CA THR A 579 -20.98 -6.31 21.33
C THR A 579 -21.20 -6.99 19.99
N TRP A 580 -22.06 -6.46 19.13
CA TRP A 580 -22.50 -7.14 17.91
C TRP A 580 -22.55 -6.20 16.70
N PHE A 581 -22.27 -6.75 15.52
CA PHE A 581 -22.41 -6.06 14.23
C PHE A 581 -22.86 -7.01 13.11
N SER A 582 -23.52 -6.46 12.11
CA SER A 582 -23.97 -7.23 10.94
C SER A 582 -22.80 -7.54 10.02
N HIS A 583 -22.65 -8.81 9.62
CA HIS A 583 -21.72 -9.28 8.60
C HIS A 583 -22.45 -9.76 7.32
N MET A 584 -23.61 -9.14 7.03
CA MET A 584 -24.58 -9.54 5.99
C MET A 584 -25.25 -10.89 6.24
N TRP A 585 -26.40 -11.16 5.61
CA TRP A 585 -27.21 -12.35 5.93
C TRP A 585 -26.56 -13.63 5.41
N ASN A 586 -26.15 -13.61 4.15
CA ASN A 586 -25.68 -14.77 3.41
C ASN A 586 -24.14 -14.85 3.24
N HIS A 587 -23.39 -14.01 3.95
CA HIS A 587 -21.93 -13.85 3.82
C HIS A 587 -21.43 -13.48 2.40
N GLN A 588 -22.29 -13.00 1.51
CA GLN A 588 -21.92 -12.66 0.14
C GLN A 588 -21.22 -11.29 0.04
N GLN A 589 -20.15 -11.22 -0.73
CA GLN A 589 -19.34 -10.02 -0.92
C GLN A 589 -20.13 -8.92 -1.68
N PRO A 590 -20.22 -7.68 -1.17
CA PRO A 590 -21.08 -6.63 -1.73
C PRO A 590 -20.87 -6.30 -3.22
N HIS A 591 -19.65 -6.44 -3.74
CA HIS A 591 -19.35 -6.15 -5.15
C HIS A 591 -20.07 -7.08 -6.15
N LEU A 592 -20.60 -8.22 -5.67
CA LEU A 592 -21.39 -9.17 -6.45
C LEU A 592 -22.87 -8.75 -6.59
N TYR A 593 -23.29 -7.65 -5.95
CA TYR A 593 -24.63 -7.10 -6.08
C TYR A 593 -24.60 -5.87 -6.99
N ASP A 594 -25.17 -6.00 -8.19
CA ASP A 594 -25.41 -4.88 -9.11
C ASP A 594 -26.71 -4.11 -8.82
N ASN A 595 -27.57 -4.63 -7.93
CA ASN A 595 -28.87 -4.06 -7.60
C ASN A 595 -29.00 -3.70 -6.11
N LEU A 596 -29.32 -2.42 -5.84
CA LEU A 596 -29.45 -1.89 -4.48
C LEU A 596 -30.59 -2.55 -3.68
N THR A 597 -31.71 -2.87 -4.32
CA THR A 597 -32.86 -3.49 -3.66
C THR A 597 -32.53 -4.90 -3.21
N THR A 598 -31.85 -5.69 -4.05
CA THR A 598 -31.40 -7.06 -3.69
C THR A 598 -30.43 -7.04 -2.50
N LEU A 599 -29.46 -6.12 -2.51
CA LEU A 599 -28.52 -5.93 -1.40
C LEU A 599 -29.21 -5.46 -0.11
N MET A 600 -30.18 -4.55 -0.22
CA MET A 600 -30.99 -4.11 0.93
C MET A 600 -31.85 -5.25 1.50
N ASN A 601 -32.45 -6.09 0.66
CA ASN A 601 -33.26 -7.21 1.10
C ASN A 601 -32.44 -8.25 1.88
N ASP A 602 -31.23 -8.58 1.41
CA ASP A 602 -30.29 -9.44 2.16
C ASP A 602 -29.94 -8.83 3.53
N MET A 603 -29.59 -7.54 3.56
CA MET A 603 -29.32 -6.83 4.82
C MET A 603 -30.53 -6.77 5.77
N ILE A 604 -31.76 -6.78 5.27
CA ILE A 604 -32.99 -6.80 6.07
C ILE A 604 -33.17 -8.17 6.73
N LEU A 605 -32.94 -9.27 6.02
CA LEU A 605 -33.01 -10.63 6.60
C LEU A 605 -32.07 -10.78 7.82
N ASN A 606 -30.82 -10.30 7.71
CA ASN A 606 -29.90 -10.32 8.86
C ASN A 606 -30.37 -9.43 10.02
N LYS A 607 -31.11 -8.35 9.72
CA LYS A 607 -31.64 -7.42 10.74
C LYS A 607 -32.86 -7.98 11.45
N ASP A 608 -33.71 -8.71 10.73
CA ASP A 608 -34.91 -9.31 11.30
C ASP A 608 -34.56 -10.55 12.13
N PHE A 609 -33.61 -11.38 11.68
CA PHE A 609 -32.98 -12.41 12.52
C PHE A 609 -32.38 -11.81 13.81
N ALA A 610 -31.67 -10.68 13.70
CA ALA A 610 -31.11 -10.02 14.88
C ALA A 610 -32.17 -9.60 15.90
N LYS A 611 -33.30 -9.02 15.45
CA LYS A 611 -34.44 -8.72 16.32
C LYS A 611 -35.03 -9.98 16.97
N GLU A 612 -35.23 -11.03 16.18
CA GLU A 612 -35.80 -12.30 16.64
C GLU A 612 -34.95 -12.95 17.73
N LYS A 613 -33.61 -12.90 17.58
CA LYS A 613 -32.65 -13.46 18.54
C LYS A 613 -32.19 -12.46 19.63
N GLY A 614 -32.81 -11.28 19.73
CA GLY A 614 -32.49 -10.27 20.74
C GLY A 614 -31.13 -9.57 20.57
N ILE A 615 -30.45 -9.74 19.43
CA ILE A 615 -29.16 -9.11 19.12
C ILE A 615 -29.35 -7.59 18.88
N PRO A 616 -28.55 -6.71 19.52
CA PRO A 616 -28.63 -5.26 19.30
C PRO A 616 -28.46 -4.86 17.82
N THR A 617 -29.33 -3.97 17.32
CA THR A 617 -29.34 -3.53 15.90
C THR A 617 -29.01 -2.05 15.68
N ASP A 618 -28.53 -1.37 16.73
CA ASP A 618 -28.30 0.07 16.82
C ASP A 618 -26.82 0.46 16.94
N SER A 619 -25.89 -0.50 16.92
CA SER A 619 -24.44 -0.30 17.12
C SER A 619 -23.79 0.67 16.13
N GLY A 620 -24.44 0.95 14.99
CA GLY A 620 -23.95 1.87 13.95
C GLY A 620 -22.67 1.40 13.25
N TYR A 621 -22.29 0.13 13.45
CA TYR A 621 -21.09 -0.51 12.93
C TYR A 621 -21.47 -1.77 12.14
N SER A 622 -20.77 -2.00 11.03
CA SER A 622 -20.85 -3.22 10.21
C SER A 622 -19.56 -3.34 9.41
N VAL A 623 -19.17 -4.57 9.11
CA VAL A 623 -18.04 -4.93 8.25
C VAL A 623 -18.62 -5.82 7.16
N SER A 624 -18.22 -5.61 5.90
CA SER A 624 -18.67 -6.49 4.81
C SER A 624 -17.80 -7.76 4.72
N PRO A 625 -18.36 -8.89 4.27
CA PRO A 625 -17.61 -10.10 3.98
C PRO A 625 -16.36 -9.81 3.13
N HIS A 626 -15.20 -10.28 3.61
CA HIS A 626 -13.87 -10.05 3.01
C HIS A 626 -13.51 -8.57 2.76
N HIS A 627 -14.13 -7.62 3.48
CA HIS A 627 -14.02 -6.16 3.31
C HIS A 627 -14.44 -5.59 1.94
N SER A 628 -14.93 -6.45 1.05
CA SER A 628 -15.31 -6.09 -0.31
C SER A 628 -16.32 -4.93 -0.33
N GLY A 629 -16.07 -3.97 -1.23
CA GLY A 629 -16.89 -2.78 -1.40
C GLY A 629 -16.66 -1.68 -0.37
N VAL A 630 -15.85 -1.88 0.68
CA VAL A 630 -15.39 -0.77 1.53
C VAL A 630 -14.33 0.03 0.78
N TYR A 631 -13.30 -0.66 0.27
CA TYR A 631 -12.27 -0.07 -0.60
C TYR A 631 -11.65 -1.12 -1.55
N PRO A 632 -11.82 -1.01 -2.89
CA PRO A 632 -12.49 0.06 -3.63
C PRO A 632 -13.97 0.23 -3.23
N ALA A 633 -14.41 1.48 -3.10
CA ALA A 633 -15.74 1.78 -2.59
C ALA A 633 -16.84 1.37 -3.58
N HIS A 634 -17.76 0.51 -3.15
CA HIS A 634 -18.96 0.13 -3.91
C HIS A 634 -20.14 0.97 -3.43
N GLU A 635 -20.61 1.92 -4.26
CA GLU A 635 -21.61 2.91 -3.84
C GLU A 635 -22.92 2.29 -3.30
N LEU A 636 -23.29 1.10 -3.79
CA LEU A 636 -24.48 0.40 -3.31
C LEU A 636 -24.37 -0.05 -1.85
N LEU A 637 -23.16 -0.43 -1.40
CA LEU A 637 -22.89 -0.85 -0.02
C LEU A 637 -23.14 0.32 0.95
N TYR A 638 -22.51 1.47 0.70
CA TYR A 638 -22.66 2.68 1.53
C TYR A 638 -24.11 3.19 1.55
N MET A 639 -24.88 3.01 0.47
CA MET A 639 -26.31 3.33 0.44
C MET A 639 -27.19 2.34 1.21
N ALA A 640 -26.96 1.02 1.05
CA ALA A 640 -27.74 -0.02 1.72
C ALA A 640 -27.50 0.00 3.24
N TRP A 641 -26.24 0.09 3.66
CA TRP A 641 -25.84 0.22 5.07
C TRP A 641 -26.53 1.37 5.80
N LYS A 642 -26.61 2.55 5.16
CA LYS A 642 -27.36 3.68 5.74
C LYS A 642 -28.85 3.41 5.86
N LYS A 643 -29.48 2.91 4.81
CA LYS A 643 -30.94 2.71 4.74
C LYS A 643 -31.43 1.62 5.68
N VAL A 644 -30.70 0.51 5.80
CA VAL A 644 -31.13 -0.67 6.59
C VAL A 644 -30.58 -0.63 8.01
N TRP A 645 -29.31 -0.29 8.18
CA TRP A 645 -28.57 -0.44 9.45
C TRP A 645 -28.15 0.89 10.11
N ASN A 646 -28.39 2.05 9.47
CA ASN A 646 -27.96 3.37 9.96
C ASN A 646 -26.46 3.43 10.31
N ILE A 647 -25.63 2.75 9.50
CA ILE A 647 -24.18 2.68 9.73
C ILE A 647 -23.55 4.07 9.69
N LYS A 648 -22.66 4.30 10.67
CA LYS A 648 -21.82 5.50 10.82
C LYS A 648 -20.33 5.16 10.76
N VAL A 649 -19.96 3.92 11.10
CA VAL A 649 -18.56 3.44 11.13
C VAL A 649 -18.43 2.09 10.45
N THR A 650 -17.31 1.86 9.77
CA THR A 650 -16.86 0.54 9.30
C THR A 650 -15.33 0.47 9.38
N SER A 651 -14.73 -0.68 9.04
CA SER A 651 -13.28 -0.83 8.99
C SER A 651 -12.83 -1.68 7.80
N THR A 652 -11.60 -1.45 7.34
CA THR A 652 -10.93 -2.26 6.30
C THR A 652 -9.42 -2.22 6.49
N GLU A 653 -8.76 -3.33 6.18
CA GLU A 653 -7.30 -3.44 6.10
C GLU A 653 -6.75 -3.04 4.71
N GLU A 654 -7.63 -2.76 3.75
CA GLU A 654 -7.35 -2.63 2.31
C GLU A 654 -7.03 -1.20 1.84
N TYR A 655 -7.30 -0.19 2.68
CA TYR A 655 -7.13 1.22 2.32
C TYR A 655 -5.84 1.85 2.92
N PRO A 656 -5.03 2.58 2.12
CA PRO A 656 -5.13 2.76 0.67
C PRO A 656 -4.64 1.55 -0.13
N HIS A 657 -4.00 0.58 0.54
CA HIS A 657 -3.52 -0.69 -0.03
C HIS A 657 -3.35 -1.74 1.09
N LEU A 658 -3.53 -3.03 0.78
CA LEU A 658 -3.53 -4.13 1.78
C LEU A 658 -2.19 -4.26 2.55
N ARG A 659 -1.06 -4.05 1.86
CA ARG A 659 0.32 -4.16 2.38
C ARG A 659 1.19 -2.99 1.89
N PRO A 660 2.20 -2.55 2.65
CA PRO A 660 2.51 -2.91 4.04
C PRO A 660 1.58 -2.20 5.04
N ALA A 661 1.23 -2.89 6.14
CA ALA A 661 0.23 -2.44 7.11
C ALA A 661 0.47 -1.02 7.68
N ARG A 662 1.73 -0.60 7.81
CA ARG A 662 2.14 0.77 8.22
C ARG A 662 1.53 1.91 7.39
N LEU A 663 1.08 1.63 6.16
CA LEU A 663 0.45 2.59 5.26
C LEU A 663 -1.08 2.66 5.41
N ARG A 664 -1.72 1.79 6.20
CA ARG A 664 -3.18 1.83 6.41
C ARG A 664 -3.63 3.13 7.07
N ARG A 665 -4.71 3.72 6.58
CA ARG A 665 -5.22 5.04 7.00
C ARG A 665 -6.73 4.99 7.22
N GLY A 666 -7.31 6.05 7.78
CA GLY A 666 -8.75 6.25 7.77
C GLY A 666 -9.20 7.05 6.53
N PHE A 667 -10.51 7.06 6.26
CA PHE A 667 -11.17 8.06 5.42
C PHE A 667 -12.65 8.21 5.78
N ILE A 668 -13.29 9.31 5.38
CA ILE A 668 -14.75 9.45 5.45
C ILE A 668 -15.33 9.42 4.03
N HIS A 669 -16.18 8.43 3.74
CA HIS A 669 -16.94 8.37 2.49
C HIS A 669 -18.43 8.29 2.76
N ARG A 670 -19.24 9.05 2.00
CA ARG A 670 -20.69 9.22 2.22
C ARG A 670 -21.09 9.50 3.68
N ASN A 671 -20.25 10.17 4.49
CA ASN A 671 -20.43 10.37 5.94
C ASN A 671 -20.46 9.05 6.76
N ILE A 672 -19.83 7.98 6.28
CA ILE A 672 -19.42 6.81 7.07
C ILE A 672 -17.92 6.93 7.30
N MET A 673 -17.51 6.79 8.57
CA MET A 673 -16.12 6.77 9.00
C MET A 673 -15.53 5.38 8.75
N VAL A 674 -14.54 5.30 7.87
CA VAL A 674 -13.81 4.06 7.56
C VAL A 674 -12.49 4.07 8.33
N LEU A 675 -12.27 3.06 9.16
CA LEU A 675 -11.13 2.96 10.07
C LEU A 675 -10.13 1.88 9.62
N PRO A 676 -8.81 2.07 9.82
CA PRO A 676 -7.80 1.09 9.42
C PRO A 676 -7.85 -0.15 10.31
N ARG A 677 -8.30 -1.27 9.75
CA ARG A 677 -8.31 -2.57 10.42
C ARG A 677 -6.93 -3.20 10.38
N GLN A 678 -6.62 -3.99 11.41
CA GLN A 678 -5.32 -4.61 11.61
C GLN A 678 -5.42 -6.13 11.60
N THR A 679 -4.34 -6.73 11.12
CA THR A 679 -4.14 -8.17 10.98
C THR A 679 -3.36 -8.68 12.19
N CYS A 680 -3.80 -9.79 12.80
CA CYS A 680 -3.19 -10.35 14.01
C CYS A 680 -2.24 -11.54 13.77
N GLY A 681 -2.08 -11.98 12.52
CA GLY A 681 -1.28 -13.16 12.15
C GLY A 681 -2.05 -14.49 12.19
N LEU A 682 -3.27 -14.51 12.71
CA LEU A 682 -4.18 -15.66 12.66
C LEU A 682 -5.04 -15.64 11.38
N PHE A 683 -5.36 -16.81 10.84
CA PHE A 683 -6.18 -16.97 9.62
C PHE A 683 -7.37 -17.88 9.88
N THR A 684 -8.38 -17.87 9.01
CA THR A 684 -9.64 -18.64 9.15
C THR A 684 -9.44 -20.13 9.40
N HIS A 685 -8.42 -20.75 8.79
CA HIS A 685 -8.10 -22.17 8.95
C HIS A 685 -7.16 -22.47 10.15
N THR A 686 -6.62 -21.45 10.81
CA THR A 686 -5.62 -21.60 11.88
C THR A 686 -6.31 -21.82 13.23
N MET A 687 -6.81 -23.04 13.43
CA MET A 687 -7.50 -23.50 14.65
C MET A 687 -6.60 -24.25 15.65
N TYR A 688 -5.43 -24.72 15.18
CA TYR A 688 -4.51 -25.57 15.95
C TYR A 688 -3.10 -24.99 15.91
N ILE A 689 -2.37 -25.01 17.03
CA ILE A 689 -1.05 -24.38 17.15
C ILE A 689 -0.01 -25.03 16.23
N ASP A 690 -0.06 -26.34 16.07
CA ASP A 690 0.83 -27.11 15.18
C ASP A 690 0.52 -26.88 13.68
N ARG A 691 -0.64 -26.26 13.37
CA ARG A 691 -1.01 -25.80 12.03
C ARG A 691 -0.80 -24.29 11.83
N TYR A 692 -0.21 -23.59 12.81
CA TYR A 692 0.22 -22.21 12.62
C TYR A 692 1.43 -22.16 11.66
N PRO A 693 1.47 -21.29 10.64
CA PRO A 693 2.62 -21.18 9.74
C PRO A 693 3.90 -20.75 10.49
N GLY A 694 4.82 -21.69 10.70
CA GLY A 694 6.02 -21.52 11.53
C GLY A 694 5.86 -21.95 13.00
N GLY A 695 4.76 -22.61 13.35
CA GLY A 695 4.50 -23.17 14.68
C GLY A 695 4.37 -22.13 15.78
N ARG A 696 4.45 -22.60 17.04
CA ARG A 696 4.35 -21.75 18.24
C ARG A 696 5.34 -20.60 18.23
N ASP A 697 6.61 -20.88 17.93
CA ASP A 697 7.69 -19.90 18.04
C ASP A 697 7.45 -18.67 17.14
N LYS A 698 6.85 -18.86 15.95
CA LYS A 698 6.52 -17.76 15.04
C LYS A 698 5.34 -16.90 15.52
N LEU A 699 4.37 -17.49 16.22
CA LEU A 699 3.28 -16.77 16.87
C LEU A 699 3.80 -16.01 18.11
N ASP A 700 4.64 -16.67 18.91
CA ASP A 700 5.24 -16.09 20.12
C ASP A 700 6.23 -14.96 19.77
N GLU A 701 6.97 -15.03 18.67
CA GLU A 701 7.77 -13.92 18.12
C GLU A 701 6.89 -12.69 17.81
N SER A 702 5.73 -12.89 17.18
CA SER A 702 4.79 -11.79 16.85
C SER A 702 4.25 -11.09 18.11
N ILE A 703 4.02 -11.88 19.17
CA ILE A 703 3.53 -11.43 20.49
C ILE A 703 4.65 -10.74 21.29
N GLN A 704 5.87 -11.26 21.28
CA GLN A 704 6.98 -10.85 22.14
C GLN A 704 7.94 -9.91 21.41
N GLY A 705 7.45 -8.71 21.07
CA GLY A 705 8.24 -7.67 20.39
C GLY A 705 8.07 -7.62 18.87
N GLY A 706 7.46 -8.64 18.24
CA GLY A 706 7.20 -8.71 16.80
C GLY A 706 6.01 -7.88 16.30
N GLU A 707 5.39 -8.32 15.20
CA GLU A 707 4.42 -7.52 14.43
C GLU A 707 3.18 -7.12 15.23
N LEU A 708 2.55 -8.05 15.97
CA LEU A 708 1.35 -7.76 16.74
C LEU A 708 1.62 -6.76 17.87
N PHE A 709 2.71 -6.97 18.62
CA PHE A 709 3.17 -6.02 19.65
C PHE A 709 3.42 -4.63 19.05
N GLN A 710 4.25 -4.54 18.02
CA GLN A 710 4.61 -3.28 17.37
C GLN A 710 3.38 -2.55 16.79
N THR A 711 2.42 -3.29 16.24
CA THR A 711 1.16 -2.73 15.73
C THR A 711 0.35 -2.04 16.82
N ILE A 712 0.26 -2.62 18.02
CA ILE A 712 -0.42 -2.00 19.17
C ILE A 712 0.40 -0.82 19.72
N VAL A 713 1.72 -0.91 19.73
CA VAL A 713 2.60 0.19 20.20
C VAL A 713 2.46 1.42 19.31
N TYR A 714 2.44 1.29 17.98
CA TYR A 714 2.50 2.44 17.06
C TYR A 714 1.13 3.07 16.72
N ASN A 715 0.01 2.34 16.83
CA ASN A 715 -1.33 2.87 16.52
C ASN A 715 -2.10 3.29 17.79
N PRO A 716 -2.57 4.56 17.93
CA PRO A 716 -3.45 4.96 19.03
C PRO A 716 -4.81 4.23 19.06
N ILE A 717 -5.34 3.87 17.88
CA ILE A 717 -6.59 3.13 17.68
C ILE A 717 -6.27 1.81 16.98
N ASN A 718 -6.65 0.69 17.58
CA ASN A 718 -6.45 -0.65 17.06
C ASN A 718 -7.80 -1.37 16.94
N ILE A 719 -8.14 -1.81 15.74
CA ILE A 719 -9.28 -2.70 15.46
C ILE A 719 -8.70 -3.94 14.80
N PHE A 720 -8.71 -5.08 15.49
CA PHE A 720 -8.18 -6.32 14.94
C PHE A 720 -9.27 -7.19 14.32
N MET A 721 -8.97 -7.74 13.14
CA MET A 721 -9.72 -8.82 12.52
C MET A 721 -9.31 -10.16 13.13
N THR A 722 -10.31 -10.92 13.58
CA THR A 722 -10.27 -12.36 13.84
C THR A 722 -11.57 -12.98 13.32
N HIS A 723 -11.63 -14.30 13.21
CA HIS A 723 -12.82 -15.03 12.74
C HIS A 723 -13.24 -16.04 13.81
N MET A 724 -14.51 -16.45 13.81
CA MET A 724 -15.09 -17.39 14.79
C MET A 724 -14.19 -18.61 15.07
N SER A 725 -13.66 -19.26 14.02
CA SER A 725 -12.80 -20.44 14.13
C SER A 725 -11.52 -20.23 14.94
N ASN A 726 -10.99 -19.00 15.04
CA ASN A 726 -9.79 -18.69 15.84
C ASN A 726 -10.01 -18.81 17.36
N TYR A 727 -11.27 -18.98 17.77
CA TYR A 727 -11.70 -19.16 19.16
C TYR A 727 -12.16 -20.60 19.46
N GLY A 728 -12.18 -21.49 18.46
CA GLY A 728 -12.41 -22.94 18.66
C GLY A 728 -11.11 -23.70 18.92
N SER A 729 -11.23 -24.99 19.26
CA SER A 729 -10.13 -25.95 19.45
C SER A 729 -9.00 -25.47 20.37
N ASP A 730 -7.86 -25.03 19.80
CA ASP A 730 -6.70 -24.53 20.58
C ASP A 730 -6.85 -23.06 21.01
N ARG A 731 -7.93 -22.37 20.59
CA ARG A 731 -8.30 -21.02 21.06
C ARG A 731 -7.22 -19.98 20.81
N LEU A 732 -6.54 -20.06 19.67
CA LEU A 732 -5.34 -19.29 19.36
C LEU A 732 -5.53 -17.77 19.51
N ALA A 733 -6.72 -17.22 19.23
CA ALA A 733 -7.01 -15.81 19.46
C ALA A 733 -7.01 -15.42 20.95
N LEU A 734 -7.56 -16.28 21.82
CA LEU A 734 -7.56 -16.06 23.28
C LEU A 734 -6.12 -16.06 23.82
N TYR A 735 -5.32 -17.04 23.41
CA TYR A 735 -3.89 -17.11 23.72
C TYR A 735 -3.14 -15.86 23.26
N THR A 736 -3.31 -15.50 21.99
CA THR A 736 -2.58 -14.41 21.32
C THR A 736 -2.84 -13.06 21.98
N PHE A 737 -4.11 -12.70 22.17
CA PHE A 737 -4.45 -11.39 22.72
C PHE A 737 -4.21 -11.28 24.23
N GLU A 738 -4.46 -12.32 25.03
CA GLU A 738 -4.10 -12.27 26.44
C GLU A 738 -2.57 -12.19 26.64
N SER A 739 -1.78 -12.88 25.82
CA SER A 739 -0.32 -12.83 25.88
C SER A 739 0.25 -11.47 25.48
N VAL A 740 -0.17 -10.88 24.36
CA VAL A 740 0.37 -9.57 23.95
C VAL A 740 -0.04 -8.44 24.91
N ILE A 741 -1.24 -8.51 25.50
CA ILE A 741 -1.71 -7.55 26.51
C ILE A 741 -0.87 -7.65 27.80
N LYS A 742 -0.47 -8.86 28.23
CA LYS A 742 0.48 -9.04 29.33
C LYS A 742 1.86 -8.47 28.98
N PHE A 743 2.39 -8.79 27.80
CA PHE A 743 3.73 -8.34 27.36
C PHE A 743 3.80 -6.81 27.23
N LEU A 744 2.76 -6.16 26.69
CA LEU A 744 2.61 -4.70 26.64
C LEU A 744 2.67 -4.05 28.03
N ARG A 745 2.06 -4.66 29.05
CA ARG A 745 2.09 -4.14 30.44
C ARG A 745 3.47 -4.26 31.08
N CYS A 746 4.25 -5.29 30.74
CA CYS A 746 5.63 -5.45 31.22
C CYS A 746 6.57 -4.40 30.63
N TRP A 747 6.50 -4.20 29.31
CA TRP A 747 7.52 -3.44 28.58
C TRP A 747 7.14 -1.99 28.24
N THR A 748 5.93 -1.55 28.57
CA THR A 748 5.48 -0.19 28.24
C THR A 748 4.70 0.51 29.36
N ASN A 749 4.59 1.82 29.24
CA ASN A 749 3.72 2.69 30.03
C ASN A 749 2.37 2.98 29.34
N LEU A 750 1.98 2.15 28.36
CA LEU A 750 0.74 2.34 27.60
C LEU A 750 -0.50 2.07 28.45
N LYS A 751 -1.47 2.98 28.36
CA LYS A 751 -2.80 2.87 28.99
C LYS A 751 -3.75 2.23 27.98
N LEU A 752 -3.92 0.91 28.10
CA LEU A 752 -4.80 0.11 27.26
C LEU A 752 -6.26 0.30 27.72
N THR A 753 -7.17 0.55 26.77
CA THR A 753 -8.63 0.71 26.99
C THR A 753 -9.40 0.13 25.81
N SER A 754 -10.71 -0.03 25.93
CA SER A 754 -11.62 -0.30 24.81
C SER A 754 -12.72 0.76 24.73
N ALA A 755 -13.35 0.90 23.56
CA ALA A 755 -14.43 1.86 23.33
C ALA A 755 -15.31 1.42 22.14
N PRO A 756 -16.60 1.82 22.08
CA PRO A 756 -17.49 1.48 20.96
C PRO A 756 -16.99 2.04 19.62
N PRO A 757 -17.27 1.38 18.48
CA PRO A 757 -16.77 1.79 17.16
C PRO A 757 -17.03 3.25 16.79
N LEU A 758 -18.19 3.81 17.16
CA LEU A 758 -18.52 5.23 16.94
C LEU A 758 -17.51 6.16 17.63
N GLN A 759 -17.23 5.92 18.91
CA GLN A 759 -16.25 6.70 19.68
C GLN A 759 -14.82 6.49 19.17
N LEU A 760 -14.48 5.28 18.70
CA LEU A 760 -13.19 5.04 18.04
C LEU A 760 -13.04 5.90 16.78
N GLY A 761 -14.08 5.99 15.94
CA GLY A 761 -14.05 6.80 14.72
C GLY A 761 -13.97 8.30 14.99
N GLU A 762 -14.78 8.82 15.91
CA GLU A 762 -14.72 10.22 16.34
C GLU A 762 -13.35 10.57 16.93
N THR A 763 -12.75 9.66 17.70
CA THR A 763 -11.39 9.81 18.23
C THR A 763 -10.35 9.76 17.12
N TYR A 764 -10.51 8.88 16.12
CA TYR A 764 -9.58 8.72 15.01
C TYR A 764 -9.43 9.99 14.18
N PHE A 765 -10.54 10.55 13.67
CA PHE A 765 -10.47 11.77 12.85
C PHE A 765 -10.20 13.04 13.66
N LYS A 766 -10.37 13.01 14.99
CA LYS A 766 -9.85 14.03 15.91
C LYS A 766 -8.32 13.99 16.05
N LEU A 767 -7.71 12.80 16.00
CA LEU A 767 -6.25 12.62 16.02
C LEU A 767 -5.62 12.83 14.64
N HIS A 768 -6.33 12.49 13.57
CA HIS A 768 -5.85 12.47 12.19
C HIS A 768 -6.82 13.22 11.25
N PRO A 769 -7.01 14.54 11.42
CA PRO A 769 -7.96 15.31 10.63
C PRO A 769 -7.56 15.40 9.15
N ASP A 770 -6.27 15.27 8.82
CA ASP A 770 -5.73 15.21 7.46
C ASP A 770 -5.96 13.85 6.75
N GLU A 771 -6.46 12.85 7.48
CA GLU A 771 -6.94 11.57 6.93
C GLU A 771 -8.46 11.57 6.68
N THR A 772 -9.18 12.67 6.96
CA THR A 772 -10.63 12.78 6.69
C THR A 772 -10.95 12.61 5.20
N ASP A 773 -10.13 13.21 4.35
CA ASP A 773 -10.22 13.11 2.90
C ASP A 773 -9.82 11.70 2.43
N PRO A 774 -10.66 10.99 1.65
CA PRO A 774 -10.19 9.80 0.94
C PRO A 774 -9.07 10.15 -0.04
N ILE A 775 -8.27 9.15 -0.40
CA ILE A 775 -7.31 9.18 -1.50
C ILE A 775 -7.62 7.97 -2.37
N TRP A 776 -8.40 8.18 -3.43
CA TRP A 776 -8.73 7.13 -4.39
C TRP A 776 -7.44 6.69 -5.10
N GLY A 777 -6.94 5.51 -4.75
CA GLY A 777 -5.87 4.81 -5.44
C GLY A 777 -6.38 4.10 -6.70
N ASN A 778 -5.47 3.68 -7.57
CA ASN A 778 -5.79 2.88 -8.76
C ASN A 778 -6.17 1.44 -8.35
N PRO A 779 -7.43 0.97 -8.56
CA PRO A 779 -7.82 -0.40 -8.25
C PRO A 779 -7.09 -1.46 -9.07
N CYS A 780 -6.42 -1.04 -10.15
CA CYS A 780 -5.73 -1.91 -11.09
C CYS A 780 -4.28 -2.24 -10.71
N ASP A 781 -3.73 -1.58 -9.67
CA ASP A 781 -2.36 -1.83 -9.22
C ASP A 781 -2.29 -2.97 -8.17
N ASP A 782 -3.40 -3.33 -7.53
CA ASP A 782 -3.53 -4.47 -6.60
C ASP A 782 -4.48 -5.54 -7.18
N PRO A 783 -4.01 -6.76 -7.48
CA PRO A 783 -4.86 -7.87 -7.93
C PRO A 783 -6.02 -8.21 -6.97
N ARG A 784 -5.91 -7.93 -5.66
CA ARG A 784 -7.03 -8.07 -4.72
C ARG A 784 -8.09 -7.00 -4.98
N HIS A 785 -7.70 -5.74 -5.17
CA HIS A 785 -8.64 -4.65 -5.47
C HIS A 785 -9.41 -4.91 -6.75
N ILE A 786 -8.75 -5.41 -7.83
CA ILE A 786 -9.42 -5.86 -9.06
C ILE A 786 -10.47 -6.94 -8.74
N LYS A 787 -10.07 -7.98 -8.00
CA LYS A 787 -10.91 -9.16 -7.71
C LYS A 787 -12.19 -8.82 -6.91
N ILE A 788 -12.14 -7.82 -6.03
CA ILE A 788 -13.27 -7.37 -5.21
C ILE A 788 -13.99 -6.14 -5.78
N TRP A 789 -13.65 -5.72 -7.01
CA TRP A 789 -14.29 -4.61 -7.71
C TRP A 789 -15.59 -5.08 -8.39
N SER A 790 -16.50 -4.15 -8.65
CA SER A 790 -17.76 -4.44 -9.35
C SER A 790 -17.47 -4.96 -10.76
N ARG A 791 -18.07 -6.08 -11.17
CA ARG A 791 -17.76 -6.79 -12.43
C ARG A 791 -17.97 -5.97 -13.72
N ASN A 792 -18.71 -4.88 -13.63
CA ASN A 792 -18.98 -3.93 -14.72
C ASN A 792 -17.91 -2.82 -14.86
N LYS A 793 -16.87 -2.81 -14.03
CA LYS A 793 -15.76 -1.85 -14.06
C LYS A 793 -14.51 -2.47 -14.70
N SER A 794 -13.75 -1.66 -15.45
CA SER A 794 -12.50 -2.07 -16.09
C SER A 794 -11.43 -0.97 -15.96
N CYS A 795 -10.17 -1.40 -15.90
CA CYS A 795 -8.98 -0.56 -15.97
C CYS A 795 -8.87 0.24 -17.27
N ASP A 796 -9.60 -0.15 -18.31
CA ASP A 796 -9.68 0.59 -19.57
C ASP A 796 -10.51 1.87 -19.47
N THR A 797 -11.45 1.95 -18.52
CA THR A 797 -12.27 3.15 -18.27
C THR A 797 -11.51 4.29 -17.60
N LEU A 798 -10.26 4.07 -17.16
CA LEU A 798 -9.44 5.13 -16.57
C LEU A 798 -8.67 5.90 -17.67
N PRO A 799 -8.71 7.24 -17.68
CA PRO A 799 -8.04 8.05 -18.69
C PRO A 799 -6.52 7.89 -18.65
N LYS A 800 -5.91 7.72 -19.82
CA LYS A 800 -4.47 7.51 -19.98
C LYS A 800 -3.68 8.83 -20.00
N PHE A 801 -4.36 9.98 -20.15
CA PHE A 801 -3.75 11.30 -19.95
C PHE A 801 -4.73 12.38 -19.46
N LEU A 802 -4.17 13.46 -18.90
CA LEU A 802 -4.90 14.60 -18.33
C LEU A 802 -4.40 15.92 -18.95
N VAL A 803 -5.31 16.73 -19.50
CA VAL A 803 -5.03 18.13 -19.87
C VAL A 803 -5.30 19.02 -18.64
N ILE A 804 -4.24 19.31 -17.88
CA ILE A 804 -4.35 19.86 -16.51
C ILE A 804 -4.59 21.37 -16.45
N GLY A 805 -4.39 22.12 -17.54
CA GLY A 805 -4.57 23.58 -17.55
C GLY A 805 -3.31 24.35 -17.97
N PRO A 806 -3.04 25.52 -17.34
CA PRO A 806 -3.95 26.29 -16.50
C PRO A 806 -5.17 26.85 -17.27
N GLN A 807 -6.12 27.45 -16.54
CA GLN A 807 -7.23 28.18 -17.16
C GLN A 807 -6.72 29.35 -18.02
N LYS A 808 -7.38 29.56 -19.16
CA LYS A 808 -7.22 30.66 -20.15
C LYS A 808 -6.08 30.54 -21.17
N THR A 809 -5.40 29.41 -21.27
CA THR A 809 -4.21 29.26 -22.15
C THR A 809 -4.46 28.56 -23.49
N GLY A 810 -5.67 28.07 -23.77
CA GLY A 810 -6.02 27.39 -25.03
C GLY A 810 -6.67 26.00 -24.88
N THR A 811 -6.83 25.52 -23.65
CA THR A 811 -7.23 24.13 -23.33
C THR A 811 -8.51 23.60 -24.00
N THR A 812 -9.52 24.43 -24.28
CA THR A 812 -10.70 24.00 -25.07
C THR A 812 -10.34 23.74 -26.53
N ALA A 813 -9.45 24.54 -27.14
CA ALA A 813 -8.99 24.30 -28.50
C ALA A 813 -8.24 22.98 -28.59
N LEU A 814 -7.32 22.74 -27.64
CA LEU A 814 -6.59 21.48 -27.55
C LEU A 814 -7.54 20.28 -27.38
N TYR A 815 -8.55 20.39 -26.50
CA TYR A 815 -9.59 19.37 -26.35
C TYR A 815 -10.31 19.10 -27.68
N THR A 816 -10.80 20.14 -28.35
CA THR A 816 -11.51 20.00 -29.63
C THR A 816 -10.63 19.41 -30.74
N PHE A 817 -9.33 19.71 -30.77
CA PHE A 817 -8.40 19.11 -31.72
C PHE A 817 -8.11 17.64 -31.38
N LEU A 818 -7.82 17.30 -30.12
CA LEU A 818 -7.64 15.92 -29.67
C LEU A 818 -8.84 15.03 -30.00
N SER A 819 -10.07 15.54 -29.87
CA SER A 819 -11.30 14.83 -30.24
C SER A 819 -11.48 14.56 -31.75
N LEU A 820 -10.57 15.02 -32.63
CA LEU A 820 -10.57 14.67 -34.06
C LEU A 820 -9.87 13.33 -34.34
N HIS A 821 -8.92 12.93 -33.49
CA HIS A 821 -8.11 11.73 -33.72
C HIS A 821 -8.93 10.46 -33.41
N PRO A 822 -9.04 9.49 -34.35
CA PRO A 822 -9.92 8.32 -34.17
C PRO A 822 -9.54 7.47 -32.94
N SER A 823 -8.24 7.19 -32.76
CA SER A 823 -7.71 6.46 -31.59
C SER A 823 -7.79 7.20 -30.24
N VAL A 824 -8.32 8.43 -30.18
CA VAL A 824 -8.45 9.22 -28.95
C VAL A 824 -9.93 9.38 -28.60
N ALA A 825 -10.27 9.41 -27.31
CA ALA A 825 -11.63 9.65 -26.84
C ALA A 825 -11.63 10.62 -25.64
N SER A 826 -12.47 11.66 -25.69
CA SER A 826 -12.70 12.54 -24.55
C SER A 826 -13.74 11.95 -23.59
N ASN A 827 -13.73 12.42 -22.35
CA ASN A 827 -14.83 12.23 -21.40
C ASN A 827 -16.21 12.63 -21.97
N LEU A 828 -17.27 12.04 -21.42
CA LEU A 828 -18.63 12.56 -21.56
C LEU A 828 -18.75 13.98 -20.98
N PRO A 829 -19.65 14.83 -21.51
CA PRO A 829 -19.86 16.17 -20.98
C PRO A 829 -20.57 16.13 -19.62
N ASN A 830 -20.17 17.01 -18.71
CA ASN A 830 -20.83 17.21 -17.42
C ASN A 830 -21.86 18.35 -17.54
N PRO A 831 -23.11 18.21 -17.05
CA PRO A 831 -24.11 19.28 -17.07
C PRO A 831 -23.67 20.58 -16.37
N ASP A 832 -22.90 20.47 -15.28
CA ASP A 832 -22.46 21.60 -14.45
C ASP A 832 -21.18 22.27 -15.00
N THR A 833 -20.27 21.48 -15.57
CA THR A 833 -18.89 21.91 -15.93
C THR A 833 -18.51 21.70 -17.41
N PHE A 834 -19.50 21.39 -18.26
CA PHE A 834 -19.40 21.25 -19.71
C PHE A 834 -18.34 20.22 -20.15
N GLU A 835 -17.26 20.68 -20.79
CA GLU A 835 -16.17 19.84 -21.28
C GLU A 835 -15.26 19.31 -20.15
N GLU A 836 -15.33 19.88 -18.94
CA GLU A 836 -14.48 19.52 -17.79
C GLU A 836 -15.21 18.62 -16.80
N ILE A 837 -14.51 17.65 -16.19
CA ILE A 837 -15.06 16.84 -15.09
C ILE A 837 -14.84 17.53 -13.73
N GLN A 838 -13.68 18.19 -13.58
CA GLN A 838 -13.22 18.83 -12.34
C GLN A 838 -13.24 17.89 -11.13
N PHE A 839 -12.89 16.61 -11.31
CA PHE A 839 -12.96 15.58 -10.26
C PHE A 839 -11.93 15.82 -9.16
N PHE A 840 -10.65 15.93 -9.49
CA PHE A 840 -9.59 16.03 -8.48
C PHE A 840 -9.62 17.35 -7.68
N ASN A 841 -10.21 18.43 -8.22
CA ASN A 841 -10.28 19.74 -7.58
C ASN A 841 -11.60 19.97 -6.81
N GLY A 842 -11.55 19.88 -5.47
CA GLY A 842 -12.68 20.24 -4.62
C GLY A 842 -13.77 19.17 -4.56
N ASN A 843 -15.05 19.60 -4.67
CA ASN A 843 -16.19 18.84 -4.15
C ASN A 843 -16.60 17.60 -4.96
N ASN A 844 -16.31 17.56 -6.26
CA ASN A 844 -16.65 16.40 -7.10
C ASN A 844 -15.87 15.14 -6.68
N TYR A 845 -14.69 15.30 -6.06
CA TYR A 845 -13.85 14.21 -5.57
C TYR A 845 -14.56 13.29 -4.56
N TYR A 846 -15.41 13.85 -3.70
CA TYR A 846 -16.17 13.12 -2.68
C TYR A 846 -17.42 12.40 -3.24
N ARG A 847 -17.66 12.47 -4.56
CA ARG A 847 -18.72 11.69 -5.22
C ARG A 847 -18.34 10.23 -5.45
N GLY A 848 -17.08 9.85 -5.21
CA GLY A 848 -16.54 8.49 -5.34
C GLY A 848 -15.85 8.22 -6.68
N LEU A 849 -15.05 7.15 -6.76
CA LEU A 849 -14.40 6.72 -8.00
C LEU A 849 -15.43 6.35 -9.10
N ASP A 850 -16.51 5.67 -8.72
CA ASP A 850 -17.61 5.31 -9.60
C ASP A 850 -18.18 6.53 -10.35
N TRP A 851 -18.31 7.67 -9.66
CA TRP A 851 -18.78 8.90 -10.30
C TRP A 851 -17.81 9.43 -11.36
N TYR A 852 -16.50 9.23 -11.18
CA TYR A 852 -15.49 9.60 -12.17
C TYR A 852 -15.49 8.66 -13.39
N GLN A 853 -15.55 7.34 -13.16
CA GLN A 853 -15.56 6.34 -14.23
C GLN A 853 -16.82 6.43 -15.11
N ASN A 854 -17.96 6.90 -14.57
CA ASN A 854 -19.18 7.12 -15.35
C ASN A 854 -19.04 8.17 -16.48
N PHE A 855 -17.96 8.96 -16.51
CA PHE A 855 -17.63 9.83 -17.65
C PHE A 855 -16.86 9.12 -18.78
N PHE A 856 -16.49 7.85 -18.60
CA PHE A 856 -15.65 7.05 -19.50
C PHE A 856 -16.28 5.67 -19.76
N PRO A 857 -17.49 5.61 -20.36
CA PRO A 857 -18.20 4.34 -20.57
C PRO A 857 -17.43 3.38 -21.50
N VAL A 858 -17.50 2.09 -21.17
CA VAL A 858 -16.98 1.01 -22.03
C VAL A 858 -17.67 1.06 -23.40
N GLN A 859 -16.88 1.05 -24.48
CA GLN A 859 -17.40 0.99 -25.85
C GLN A 859 -17.97 -0.42 -26.12
N PRO A 860 -19.25 -0.59 -26.52
CA PRO A 860 -19.84 -1.92 -26.70
C PRO A 860 -19.16 -2.78 -27.77
N ASN A 861 -18.57 -2.16 -28.80
CA ASN A 861 -18.12 -2.84 -30.02
C ASN A 861 -16.58 -2.96 -30.09
N GLY A 862 -15.97 -3.64 -29.13
CA GLY A 862 -14.63 -4.27 -29.26
C GLY A 862 -13.43 -3.38 -29.65
N THR A 863 -13.54 -2.05 -29.58
CA THR A 863 -12.48 -1.11 -29.98
C THR A 863 -11.44 -0.93 -28.87
N ASN A 864 -10.73 -2.02 -28.60
CA ASN A 864 -9.61 -2.09 -27.67
C ASN A 864 -8.59 -0.97 -27.97
N GLY A 865 -8.23 -0.19 -26.95
CA GLY A 865 -7.10 0.75 -27.04
C GLY A 865 -7.39 2.18 -27.48
N ARG A 866 -8.64 2.69 -27.48
CA ARG A 866 -8.86 4.15 -27.58
C ARG A 866 -8.26 4.86 -26.36
N TYR A 867 -7.32 5.78 -26.59
CA TYR A 867 -6.68 6.58 -25.55
C TYR A 867 -7.68 7.60 -24.98
N MET A 868 -8.25 7.28 -23.82
CA MET A 868 -9.17 8.18 -23.12
C MET A 868 -8.44 9.29 -22.36
N PHE A 869 -9.03 10.48 -22.36
CA PHE A 869 -8.52 11.65 -21.63
C PHE A 869 -9.64 12.52 -21.06
N GLU A 870 -9.30 13.31 -20.05
CA GLU A 870 -10.08 14.48 -19.69
C GLU A 870 -9.27 15.78 -19.77
N LYS A 871 -9.99 16.89 -19.76
CA LYS A 871 -9.46 18.23 -19.66
C LYS A 871 -10.17 18.94 -18.52
N SER A 872 -9.43 19.35 -17.49
CA SER A 872 -9.96 20.15 -16.37
C SER A 872 -8.92 21.21 -16.02
N ALA A 873 -9.09 22.41 -16.56
CA ALA A 873 -8.03 23.43 -16.54
C ALA A 873 -7.80 24.07 -15.15
N THR A 874 -8.61 23.69 -14.17
CA THR A 874 -8.51 23.93 -12.72
C THR A 874 -7.55 22.99 -11.99
N TYR A 875 -7.03 21.96 -12.64
CA TYR A 875 -6.10 21.01 -12.02
C TYR A 875 -4.71 21.61 -11.78
N PHE A 876 -4.22 22.42 -12.72
CA PHE A 876 -2.85 22.96 -12.73
C PHE A 876 -2.46 23.66 -11.42
N ASP A 877 -3.25 24.64 -10.95
CA ASP A 877 -2.96 25.43 -9.76
C ASP A 877 -3.41 24.77 -8.43
N GLY A 878 -4.16 23.66 -8.50
CA GLY A 878 -4.71 22.96 -7.34
C GLY A 878 -3.65 22.29 -6.46
N GLU A 879 -3.78 22.44 -5.13
CA GLU A 879 -2.75 22.00 -4.18
C GLU A 879 -2.79 20.49 -3.89
N LEU A 880 -3.98 19.95 -3.60
CA LEU A 880 -4.17 18.49 -3.40
C LEU A 880 -4.23 17.70 -4.72
N VAL A 881 -4.34 18.40 -5.86
CA VAL A 881 -4.64 17.77 -7.15
C VAL A 881 -3.54 16.80 -7.60
N PRO A 882 -2.23 17.12 -7.57
CA PRO A 882 -1.19 16.18 -7.98
C PRO A 882 -1.18 14.88 -7.15
N ARG A 883 -1.41 14.98 -5.83
CA ARG A 883 -1.53 13.81 -4.92
C ARG A 883 -2.73 12.95 -5.28
N ARG A 884 -3.90 13.56 -5.45
CA ARG A 884 -5.17 12.87 -5.77
C ARG A 884 -5.15 12.25 -7.17
N ALA A 885 -4.52 12.92 -8.14
CA ALA A 885 -4.35 12.43 -9.51
C ALA A 885 -3.33 11.28 -9.57
N HIS A 886 -2.16 11.42 -8.93
CA HIS A 886 -1.14 10.37 -8.92
C HIS A 886 -1.61 9.10 -8.21
N ALA A 887 -2.43 9.22 -7.15
CA ALA A 887 -2.99 8.04 -6.49
C ALA A 887 -3.84 7.19 -7.44
N LEU A 888 -4.76 7.81 -8.20
CA LEU A 888 -5.67 7.10 -9.09
C LEU A 888 -5.05 6.77 -10.46
N LEU A 889 -4.14 7.61 -10.95
CA LEU A 889 -3.61 7.61 -12.31
C LEU A 889 -2.08 7.81 -12.31
N PRO A 890 -1.29 6.96 -11.63
CA PRO A 890 0.16 7.15 -11.48
C PRO A 890 0.89 7.12 -12.84
N HIS A 891 0.39 6.35 -13.80
CA HIS A 891 0.98 6.19 -15.13
C HIS A 891 0.44 7.16 -16.20
N ALA A 892 -0.51 8.03 -15.87
CA ALA A 892 -1.09 8.95 -16.85
C ALA A 892 -0.07 9.99 -17.35
N LYS A 893 -0.19 10.39 -18.62
CA LYS A 893 0.52 11.56 -19.14
C LYS A 893 -0.17 12.85 -18.70
N LEU A 894 0.60 13.92 -18.50
CA LEU A 894 0.15 15.26 -18.17
C LEU A 894 0.44 16.21 -19.32
N VAL A 895 -0.56 16.99 -19.71
CA VAL A 895 -0.46 17.99 -20.78
C VAL A 895 -0.86 19.36 -20.23
N THR A 896 0.04 20.33 -20.33
CA THR A 896 -0.18 21.71 -19.87
C THR A 896 0.16 22.71 -20.98
N ILE A 897 -0.56 23.84 -21.03
CA ILE A 897 -0.40 24.85 -22.10
C ILE A 897 -0.06 26.19 -21.45
N LEU A 898 1.06 26.81 -21.81
CA LEU A 898 1.55 28.05 -21.20
C LEU A 898 1.60 29.21 -22.22
N ILE A 899 1.09 30.36 -21.81
CA ILE A 899 1.23 31.67 -22.50
C ILE A 899 1.75 32.70 -21.49
N SER A 900 2.22 33.87 -21.95
CA SER A 900 2.67 34.95 -21.04
C SER A 900 1.68 35.16 -19.88
N PRO A 901 2.14 35.09 -18.61
CA PRO A 901 1.26 35.06 -17.46
C PRO A 901 0.49 36.38 -17.27
N ALA A 902 0.98 37.49 -17.86
CA ALA A 902 0.24 38.74 -17.97
C ALA A 902 -1.00 38.61 -18.89
N LYS A 903 -0.82 38.08 -20.11
CA LYS A 903 -1.91 37.77 -21.05
C LYS A 903 -2.94 36.80 -20.43
N ARG A 904 -2.45 35.78 -19.71
CA ARG A 904 -3.28 34.80 -18.97
C ARG A 904 -4.12 35.47 -17.88
N ALA A 905 -3.52 36.34 -17.06
CA ALA A 905 -4.20 37.07 -16.00
C ALA A 905 -5.28 38.01 -16.55
N TYR A 906 -4.97 38.76 -17.61
CA TYR A 906 -5.92 39.66 -18.27
C TYR A 906 -7.09 38.90 -18.91
N SER A 907 -6.81 37.77 -19.58
CA SER A 907 -7.86 36.92 -20.15
C SER A 907 -8.73 36.25 -19.09
N TRP A 908 -8.26 36.10 -17.84
CA TRP A 908 -9.10 35.69 -16.70
C TRP A 908 -9.99 36.82 -16.21
N TYR A 909 -9.48 38.03 -16.02
CA TYR A 909 -10.30 39.20 -15.70
C TYR A 909 -11.40 39.43 -16.75
N GLN A 910 -11.04 39.48 -18.04
CA GLN A 910 -12.01 39.62 -19.14
C GLN A 910 -12.93 38.39 -19.29
N HIS A 911 -12.53 37.23 -18.76
CA HIS A 911 -13.44 36.08 -18.67
C HIS A 911 -14.53 36.31 -17.62
N ILE A 912 -14.15 36.76 -16.43
CA ILE A 912 -15.03 36.96 -15.28
C ILE A 912 -15.94 38.18 -15.49
N LYS A 913 -15.41 39.29 -16.03
CA LYS A 913 -16.21 40.46 -16.45
C LYS A 913 -17.33 40.07 -17.41
N ALA A 914 -17.04 39.24 -18.41
CA ALA A 914 -18.04 38.77 -19.38
C ALA A 914 -18.99 37.67 -18.86
N HIS A 915 -18.98 37.36 -17.56
CA HIS A 915 -20.03 36.60 -16.87
C HIS A 915 -20.81 37.45 -15.85
N GLY A 916 -20.67 38.79 -15.90
CA GLY A 916 -21.46 39.70 -15.07
C GLY A 916 -20.93 39.92 -13.65
N ASP A 917 -19.74 39.42 -13.31
CA ASP A 917 -19.17 39.54 -11.97
C ASP A 917 -19.09 41.01 -11.48
N PRO A 918 -19.68 41.35 -10.32
CA PRO A 918 -19.73 42.73 -9.84
C PRO A 918 -18.36 43.37 -9.62
N ILE A 919 -17.34 42.59 -9.24
CA ILE A 919 -16.00 43.11 -8.95
C ILE A 919 -15.26 43.41 -10.25
N ALA A 920 -15.26 42.47 -11.20
CA ALA A 920 -14.65 42.66 -12.51
C ALA A 920 -15.39 43.72 -13.35
N ASN A 921 -16.67 43.98 -13.08
CA ASN A 921 -17.42 45.09 -13.67
C ASN A 921 -17.03 46.44 -13.05
N ASN A 922 -17.06 46.56 -11.72
CA ASN A 922 -16.87 47.84 -11.01
C ASN A 922 -15.42 48.29 -10.90
N TYR A 923 -14.43 47.38 -10.97
CA TYR A 923 -13.01 47.70 -10.89
C TYR A 923 -12.32 47.48 -12.24
N SER A 924 -11.38 48.37 -12.59
CA SER A 924 -10.49 48.18 -13.74
C SER A 924 -9.48 47.06 -13.48
N PHE A 925 -8.91 46.49 -14.54
CA PHE A 925 -7.91 45.42 -14.39
C PHE A 925 -6.70 45.87 -13.55
N TYR A 926 -6.23 47.11 -13.75
CA TYR A 926 -5.17 47.72 -12.96
C TYR A 926 -5.53 47.79 -11.46
N GLN A 927 -6.75 48.21 -11.12
CA GLN A 927 -7.24 48.23 -9.73
C GLN A 927 -7.33 46.82 -9.13
N VAL A 928 -7.75 45.82 -9.91
CA VAL A 928 -7.83 44.42 -9.46
C VAL A 928 -6.44 43.87 -9.15
N ILE A 929 -5.45 44.02 -10.04
CA ILE A 929 -4.11 43.45 -9.82
C ILE A 929 -3.32 44.18 -8.72
N MET A 930 -3.54 45.50 -8.57
CA MET A 930 -2.92 46.34 -7.53
C MET A 930 -3.60 46.28 -6.15
N ALA A 931 -4.73 45.59 -6.00
CA ALA A 931 -5.48 45.58 -4.75
C ALA A 931 -4.63 45.10 -3.57
N SER A 932 -4.60 45.86 -2.48
CA SER A 932 -3.82 45.56 -1.27
C SER A 932 -4.36 44.32 -0.53
N ASP A 933 -3.56 43.77 0.38
CA ASP A 933 -4.04 42.71 1.29
C ASP A 933 -5.03 43.22 2.35
N SER A 934 -5.21 44.54 2.48
CA SER A 934 -6.30 45.18 3.24
C SER A 934 -7.60 45.37 2.43
N ALA A 935 -7.62 45.12 1.12
CA ALA A 935 -8.79 45.33 0.27
C ALA A 935 -9.95 44.34 0.58
N PRO A 936 -11.20 44.63 0.16
CA PRO A 936 -12.34 43.74 0.36
C PRO A 936 -12.08 42.32 -0.14
N LYS A 937 -12.55 41.30 0.60
CA LYS A 937 -12.27 39.88 0.29
C LYS A 937 -12.58 39.49 -1.18
N PRO A 938 -13.73 39.84 -1.78
CA PRO A 938 -14.00 39.51 -3.20
C PRO A 938 -12.97 40.09 -4.18
N LEU A 939 -12.46 41.30 -3.91
CA LEU A 939 -11.42 41.94 -4.74
C LEU A 939 -10.06 41.25 -4.59
N ARG A 940 -9.67 40.89 -3.35
CA ARG A 940 -8.47 40.08 -3.08
C ARG A 940 -8.57 38.68 -3.71
N ASP A 941 -9.73 38.04 -3.66
CA ASP A 941 -9.97 36.73 -4.25
C ASP A 941 -9.87 36.80 -5.79
N LEU A 942 -10.46 37.81 -6.43
CA LEU A 942 -10.31 38.03 -7.89
C LEU A 942 -8.86 38.32 -8.29
N ARG A 943 -8.16 39.21 -7.57
CA ARG A 943 -6.71 39.46 -7.73
C ARG A 943 -5.93 38.16 -7.66
N ASN A 944 -6.17 37.35 -6.63
CA ASN A 944 -5.46 36.09 -6.43
C ASN A 944 -5.74 35.07 -7.55
N ARG A 945 -6.96 35.01 -8.10
CA ARG A 945 -7.32 34.14 -9.24
C ARG A 945 -6.77 34.64 -10.58
N CYS A 946 -6.58 35.96 -10.75
CA CYS A 946 -5.81 36.54 -11.85
C CYS A 946 -4.32 36.16 -11.77
N LEU A 947 -3.69 36.35 -10.60
CA LEU A 947 -2.23 36.32 -10.46
C LEU A 947 -1.62 34.95 -10.11
N ASN A 948 -2.15 34.24 -9.11
CA ASN A 948 -1.48 33.04 -8.58
C ASN A 948 -1.33 31.89 -9.59
N PRO A 949 -2.30 31.58 -10.48
CA PRO A 949 -2.12 30.53 -11.48
C PRO A 949 -1.13 30.89 -12.60
N GLY A 950 -0.65 32.14 -12.67
CA GLY A 950 0.44 32.57 -13.55
C GLY A 950 1.84 32.20 -13.03
N LYS A 951 1.96 31.71 -11.79
CA LYS A 951 3.24 31.35 -11.14
C LYS A 951 3.71 29.96 -11.59
N TYR A 952 3.84 29.76 -12.91
CA TYR A 952 3.89 28.44 -13.52
C TYR A 952 4.94 27.49 -12.92
N ALA A 953 6.16 27.96 -12.63
CA ALA A 953 7.22 27.13 -12.04
C ALA A 953 6.79 26.45 -10.73
N GLN A 954 6.19 27.20 -9.80
CA GLN A 954 5.73 26.71 -8.49
C GLN A 954 4.70 25.57 -8.63
N HIS A 955 3.82 25.67 -9.63
CA HIS A 955 2.79 24.65 -9.88
C HIS A 955 3.37 23.44 -10.60
N LEU A 956 4.25 23.64 -11.59
CA LEU A 956 4.97 22.55 -12.27
C LEU A 956 5.83 21.73 -11.30
N GLU A 957 6.54 22.38 -10.37
CA GLU A 957 7.32 21.70 -9.31
C GLU A 957 6.42 20.86 -8.40
N ARG A 958 5.18 21.31 -8.11
CA ARG A 958 4.20 20.52 -7.35
C ARG A 958 3.73 19.27 -8.11
N TRP A 959 3.59 19.34 -9.44
CA TRP A 959 3.28 18.16 -10.26
C TRP A 959 4.48 17.21 -10.37
N LEU A 960 5.69 17.75 -10.55
CA LEU A 960 6.96 17.00 -10.63
C LEU A 960 7.39 16.33 -9.32
N ALA A 961 6.78 16.72 -8.18
CA ALA A 961 6.93 16.02 -6.91
C ALA A 961 6.19 14.67 -6.84
N TYR A 962 5.33 14.37 -7.82
CA TYR A 962 4.60 13.10 -7.94
C TYR A 962 4.85 12.42 -9.28
N TYR A 963 4.81 13.16 -10.39
CA TYR A 963 4.98 12.62 -11.73
C TYR A 963 6.41 12.84 -12.26
N PRO A 964 7.04 11.82 -12.88
CA PRO A 964 8.34 11.99 -13.50
C PRO A 964 8.25 12.90 -14.73
N GLN A 965 9.34 13.60 -15.04
CA GLN A 965 9.47 14.52 -16.18
C GLN A 965 8.99 13.92 -17.51
N GLN A 966 9.24 12.63 -17.74
CA GLN A 966 8.86 11.89 -18.96
C GLN A 966 7.35 11.65 -19.08
N GLN A 967 6.56 11.96 -18.05
CA GLN A 967 5.09 11.98 -18.08
C GLN A 967 4.52 13.39 -18.28
N LEU A 968 5.33 14.45 -18.38
CA LEU A 968 4.87 15.83 -18.57
C LEU A 968 5.23 16.38 -19.97
N HIS A 969 4.24 16.97 -20.65
CA HIS A 969 4.43 17.74 -21.89
C HIS A 969 3.87 19.16 -21.75
N ILE A 970 4.66 20.13 -22.21
CA ILE A 970 4.42 21.57 -22.03
C ILE A 970 4.32 22.22 -23.41
N ILE A 971 3.12 22.71 -23.75
CA ILE A 971 2.79 23.34 -25.02
C ILE A 971 2.95 24.87 -24.91
N ASP A 972 3.58 25.52 -25.88
CA ASP A 972 3.47 26.98 -26.07
C ASP A 972 2.07 27.30 -26.63
N GLY A 973 1.26 28.00 -25.84
CA GLY A 973 -0.11 28.36 -26.23
C GLY A 973 -0.19 29.43 -27.31
N GLU A 974 0.89 30.17 -27.61
CA GLU A 974 0.94 31.02 -28.80
C GLU A 974 1.21 30.17 -30.06
N GLN A 975 2.06 29.13 -29.99
CA GLN A 975 2.20 28.15 -31.08
C GLN A 975 0.90 27.36 -31.32
N LEU A 976 0.19 26.93 -30.27
CA LEU A 976 -1.13 26.29 -30.42
C LEU A 976 -2.16 27.21 -31.10
N LYS A 977 -1.95 28.52 -31.07
CA LYS A 977 -2.80 29.51 -31.75
C LYS A 977 -2.36 29.78 -33.19
N SER A 978 -1.05 29.81 -33.48
CA SER A 978 -0.49 30.17 -34.80
C SER A 978 -0.14 28.99 -35.71
N ASN A 979 0.27 27.85 -35.15
CA ASN A 979 0.56 26.60 -35.84
C ASN A 979 0.10 25.38 -35.02
N PRO A 980 -1.22 25.16 -34.86
CA PRO A 980 -1.72 24.02 -34.09
C PRO A 980 -1.35 22.67 -34.71
N VAL A 981 -1.12 22.59 -36.03
CA VAL A 981 -0.80 21.32 -36.71
C VAL A 981 0.50 20.74 -36.16
N GLU A 982 1.56 21.54 -36.10
CA GLU A 982 2.87 21.14 -35.55
C GLU A 982 2.75 20.71 -34.07
N VAL A 983 2.08 21.50 -33.24
CA VAL A 983 1.83 21.20 -31.82
C VAL A 983 1.06 19.88 -31.64
N MET A 984 0.06 19.62 -32.48
CA MET A 984 -0.70 18.37 -32.43
C MET A 984 0.10 17.16 -32.94
N MET A 985 1.02 17.34 -33.90
CA MET A 985 1.96 16.30 -34.32
C MET A 985 2.99 15.97 -33.24
N GLU A 986 3.50 16.96 -32.51
CA GLU A 986 4.38 16.72 -31.34
C GLU A 986 3.64 16.00 -30.21
N LEU A 987 2.43 16.43 -29.88
CA LEU A 987 1.62 15.82 -28.83
C LEU A 987 1.29 14.35 -29.14
N GLN A 988 0.99 14.01 -30.39
CA GLN A 988 0.82 12.61 -30.82
C GLN A 988 2.05 11.75 -30.56
N ARG A 989 3.26 12.25 -30.87
CA ARG A 989 4.53 11.55 -30.62
C ARG A 989 4.75 11.33 -29.11
N PHE A 990 4.47 12.34 -28.29
CA PHE A 990 4.58 12.24 -26.82
C PHE A 990 3.59 11.25 -26.21
N LEU A 991 2.34 11.24 -26.69
CA LEU A 991 1.29 10.30 -26.29
C LEU A 991 1.47 8.90 -26.89
N LYS A 992 2.37 8.73 -27.87
CA LYS A 992 2.60 7.48 -28.64
C LYS A 992 1.34 6.95 -29.34
N LEU A 993 0.55 7.86 -29.91
CA LEU A 993 -0.68 7.51 -30.62
C LEU A 993 -0.39 6.82 -31.96
N SER A 994 -1.25 5.86 -32.32
CA SER A 994 -1.18 5.10 -33.56
C SER A 994 -2.58 4.80 -34.12
N PRO A 995 -2.79 4.80 -35.45
CA PRO A 995 -1.91 5.40 -36.45
C PRO A 995 -1.77 6.92 -36.21
N THR A 996 -0.75 7.55 -36.82
CA THR A 996 -0.61 9.01 -36.79
C THR A 996 -1.69 9.68 -37.64
N PHE A 997 -2.37 10.67 -37.08
CA PHE A 997 -3.40 11.47 -37.71
C PHE A 997 -2.83 12.81 -38.19
N ASP A 998 -2.96 13.14 -39.48
CA ASP A 998 -2.56 14.46 -39.98
C ASP A 998 -3.62 15.51 -39.67
N TYR A 999 -3.21 16.55 -38.94
CA TYR A 999 -4.04 17.68 -38.59
C TYR A 999 -4.10 18.76 -39.69
N SER A 1000 -3.23 18.70 -40.70
CA SER A 1000 -3.19 19.67 -41.80
C SER A 1000 -4.48 19.65 -42.64
N GLU A 1001 -4.97 18.44 -42.95
CA GLU A 1001 -6.22 18.18 -43.69
C GLU A 1001 -7.49 18.49 -42.87
N HIS A 1002 -7.35 18.70 -41.56
CA HIS A 1002 -8.45 18.79 -40.60
C HIS A 1002 -8.59 20.15 -39.89
N LEU A 1003 -7.55 21.00 -39.92
CA LEU A 1003 -7.52 22.31 -39.26
C LEU A 1003 -7.16 23.43 -40.24
N ARG A 1004 -8.02 24.45 -40.32
CA ARG A 1004 -7.82 25.61 -41.20
C ARG A 1004 -7.99 26.92 -40.43
N PHE A 1005 -7.15 27.92 -40.74
CA PHE A 1005 -7.30 29.25 -40.17
C PHE A 1005 -8.54 29.95 -40.76
N ASP A 1006 -9.38 30.54 -39.90
CA ASP A 1006 -10.57 31.27 -40.31
C ASP A 1006 -10.37 32.77 -40.04
N ASN A 1007 -10.25 33.55 -41.13
CA ASN A 1007 -9.97 34.99 -41.08
C ASN A 1007 -11.05 35.80 -40.35
N LYS A 1008 -12.31 35.33 -40.32
CA LYS A 1008 -13.41 36.02 -39.61
C LYS A 1008 -13.39 35.71 -38.12
N LYS A 1009 -12.93 34.50 -37.73
CA LYS A 1009 -12.74 34.10 -36.33
C LYS A 1009 -11.44 34.63 -35.75
N GLY A 1010 -10.36 34.72 -36.54
CA GLY A 1010 -9.00 35.04 -36.09
C GLY A 1010 -8.26 33.87 -35.43
N PHE A 1011 -8.73 32.63 -35.64
CA PHE A 1011 -8.17 31.40 -35.05
C PHE A 1011 -8.35 30.21 -36.02
N TYR A 1012 -7.62 29.12 -35.77
CA TYR A 1012 -7.86 27.83 -36.43
C TYR A 1012 -9.20 27.20 -35.99
N CYS A 1013 -9.84 26.53 -36.94
CA CYS A 1013 -11.13 25.86 -36.80
C CYS A 1013 -11.09 24.48 -37.46
N GLN A 1014 -11.97 23.57 -37.02
CA GLN A 1014 -12.14 22.25 -37.64
C GLN A 1014 -12.71 22.42 -39.06
N ILE A 1015 -12.14 21.73 -40.05
CA ILE A 1015 -12.73 21.58 -41.39
C ILE A 1015 -13.92 20.61 -41.29
N VAL A 1016 -15.06 20.96 -41.88
CA VAL A 1016 -16.24 20.08 -42.00
C VAL A 1016 -16.47 19.67 -43.45
N ASN A 1017 -16.26 20.60 -44.38
CA ASN A 1017 -16.05 20.36 -45.81
C ASN A 1017 -15.31 21.57 -46.40
N GLU A 1018 -15.02 21.54 -47.70
CA GLU A 1018 -14.26 22.57 -48.41
C GLU A 1018 -14.71 24.00 -48.06
N ASN A 1019 -16.02 24.24 -48.00
CA ASN A 1019 -16.62 25.57 -47.81
C ASN A 1019 -17.12 25.86 -46.38
N LYS A 1020 -16.96 24.93 -45.42
CA LYS A 1020 -17.52 25.06 -44.06
C LYS A 1020 -16.51 24.70 -42.97
N ASN A 1021 -16.21 25.68 -42.13
CA ASN A 1021 -15.42 25.53 -40.90
C ASN A 1021 -16.34 25.43 -39.67
N LYS A 1022 -15.96 24.62 -38.67
CA LYS A 1022 -16.57 24.56 -37.34
C LYS A 1022 -15.62 25.19 -36.32
N CYS A 1023 -15.82 26.47 -36.07
CA CYS A 1023 -15.05 27.26 -35.12
C CYS A 1023 -15.56 27.12 -33.69
N LEU A 1024 -14.67 27.37 -32.71
CA LEU A 1024 -15.04 27.44 -31.29
C LEU A 1024 -16.03 28.60 -31.04
N GLY A 1025 -16.98 28.37 -30.13
CA GLY A 1025 -18.07 29.32 -29.82
C GLY A 1025 -17.61 30.68 -29.30
N LYS A 1026 -18.55 31.65 -29.23
CA LYS A 1026 -18.28 33.07 -28.91
C LYS A 1026 -17.55 33.31 -27.57
N SER A 1027 -17.58 32.36 -26.62
CA SER A 1027 -16.88 32.44 -25.34
C SER A 1027 -15.37 32.15 -25.41
N LYS A 1028 -14.89 31.54 -26.50
CA LYS A 1028 -13.48 31.18 -26.73
C LYS A 1028 -12.94 32.11 -27.85
N GLY A 1029 -11.81 32.78 -27.62
CA GLY A 1029 -11.33 33.83 -28.53
C GLY A 1029 -12.23 35.07 -28.55
N ARG A 1030 -12.63 35.57 -27.36
CA ARG A 1030 -13.40 36.83 -27.22
C ARG A 1030 -12.54 38.01 -27.69
N GLN A 1031 -13.13 38.91 -28.46
CA GLN A 1031 -12.58 40.25 -28.65
C GLN A 1031 -12.84 41.10 -27.41
N TYR A 1032 -11.82 41.83 -26.97
CA TYR A 1032 -11.86 42.80 -25.88
C TYR A 1032 -10.71 43.81 -26.09
N PRO A 1033 -10.74 45.01 -25.46
CA PRO A 1033 -9.66 45.98 -25.59
C PRO A 1033 -8.28 45.39 -25.25
N PRO A 1034 -7.17 45.96 -25.77
CA PRO A 1034 -5.83 45.59 -25.32
C PRO A 1034 -5.67 45.88 -23.81
N MET A 1035 -4.74 45.17 -23.17
CA MET A 1035 -4.30 45.47 -21.82
C MET A 1035 -3.54 46.80 -21.82
N ASP A 1036 -3.79 47.66 -20.82
CA ASP A 1036 -3.11 48.95 -20.71
C ASP A 1036 -1.64 48.79 -20.32
N ASP A 1037 -0.79 49.72 -20.78
CA ASP A 1037 0.67 49.70 -20.54
C ASP A 1037 1.05 49.69 -19.06
N LYS A 1038 0.21 50.27 -18.19
CA LYS A 1038 0.49 50.36 -16.75
C LYS A 1038 0.30 48.99 -16.10
N SER A 1039 -0.78 48.29 -16.44
CA SER A 1039 -0.99 46.88 -16.09
C SER A 1039 0.08 45.97 -16.71
N ALA A 1040 0.45 46.18 -17.98
CA ALA A 1040 1.45 45.38 -18.67
C ALA A 1040 2.83 45.46 -17.98
N LYS A 1041 3.35 46.68 -17.78
CA LYS A 1041 4.65 46.93 -17.16
C LYS A 1041 4.68 46.49 -15.69
N TRP A 1042 3.56 46.59 -14.97
CA TRP A 1042 3.46 46.05 -13.60
C TRP A 1042 3.49 44.53 -13.57
N LEU A 1043 2.70 43.85 -14.43
CA LEU A 1043 2.66 42.40 -14.49
C LEU A 1043 4.00 41.79 -14.93
N GLN A 1044 4.71 42.43 -15.85
CA GLN A 1044 6.05 42.00 -16.23
C GLN A 1044 7.00 41.98 -15.02
N ARG A 1045 7.06 43.07 -14.24
CA ARG A 1045 7.85 43.16 -13.01
C ARG A 1045 7.40 42.13 -11.96
N TYR A 1046 6.08 41.98 -11.76
CA TYR A 1046 5.50 41.00 -10.83
C TYR A 1046 5.90 39.56 -11.17
N TYR A 1047 5.89 39.21 -12.45
CA TYR A 1047 6.25 37.86 -12.91
C TYR A 1047 7.74 37.66 -13.21
N GLN A 1048 8.59 38.69 -13.23
CA GLN A 1048 10.01 38.59 -13.62
C GLN A 1048 10.76 37.46 -12.89
N ASN A 1049 10.60 37.36 -11.57
CA ASN A 1049 11.18 36.29 -10.76
C ASN A 1049 10.56 34.90 -11.05
N HIS A 1050 9.25 34.84 -11.30
CA HIS A 1050 8.53 33.61 -11.64
C HIS A 1050 8.88 33.10 -13.06
N ASN A 1051 9.02 34.00 -14.04
CA ASN A 1051 9.49 33.71 -15.39
C ASN A 1051 10.96 33.29 -15.39
N SER A 1052 11.79 33.91 -14.55
CA SER A 1052 13.20 33.51 -14.36
C SER A 1052 13.32 32.10 -13.76
N ALA A 1053 12.49 31.77 -12.76
CA ALA A 1053 12.39 30.42 -12.22
C ALA A 1053 11.89 29.41 -13.28
N LEU A 1054 10.87 29.78 -14.06
CA LEU A 1054 10.34 28.95 -15.15
C LEU A 1054 11.39 28.68 -16.24
N ASN A 1055 12.16 29.69 -16.64
CA ASN A 1055 13.25 29.55 -17.63
C ASN A 1055 14.32 28.57 -17.12
N LYS A 1056 14.71 28.66 -15.83
CA LYS A 1056 15.60 27.68 -15.18
C LYS A 1056 14.99 26.28 -15.15
N LEU A 1057 13.71 26.15 -14.82
CA LEU A 1057 12.99 24.87 -14.77
C LEU A 1057 12.87 24.22 -16.15
N LEU A 1058 12.42 24.94 -17.19
CA LEU A 1058 12.30 24.42 -18.55
C LEU A 1058 13.66 23.96 -19.12
N LYS A 1059 14.74 24.70 -18.82
CA LYS A 1059 16.11 24.27 -19.15
C LYS A 1059 16.49 22.97 -18.45
N LYS A 1060 16.17 22.81 -17.15
CA LYS A 1060 16.38 21.57 -16.38
C LYS A 1060 15.55 20.40 -16.92
N LEU A 1061 14.31 20.66 -17.37
CA LEU A 1061 13.42 19.68 -18.00
C LEU A 1061 13.79 19.36 -19.46
N GLY A 1062 14.88 19.92 -19.99
CA GLY A 1062 15.31 19.72 -21.37
C GLY A 1062 14.37 20.30 -22.43
N SER A 1063 13.38 21.11 -22.04
CA SER A 1063 12.34 21.63 -22.94
C SER A 1063 12.94 22.56 -23.99
N ARG A 1064 12.89 22.15 -25.25
CA ARG A 1064 13.34 22.92 -26.42
C ARG A 1064 12.31 22.77 -27.55
N PRO A 1065 11.92 23.87 -28.23
CA PRO A 1065 12.28 25.25 -27.96
C PRO A 1065 11.72 25.76 -26.63
N ILE A 1066 12.37 26.76 -26.03
CA ILE A 1066 11.78 27.54 -24.93
C ILE A 1066 10.72 28.46 -25.56
N PRO A 1067 9.49 28.57 -24.99
CA PRO A 1067 8.42 29.41 -25.52
C PRO A 1067 8.88 30.84 -25.84
N GLN A 1068 8.48 31.38 -26.99
CA GLN A 1068 9.05 32.65 -27.46
C GLN A 1068 8.65 33.81 -26.52
N TRP A 1069 7.39 33.84 -26.09
CA TRP A 1069 6.89 34.84 -25.15
C TRP A 1069 7.68 34.89 -23.83
N LEU A 1070 8.30 33.77 -23.40
CA LEU A 1070 9.10 33.72 -22.19
C LEU A 1070 10.50 34.33 -22.39
N LYS A 1071 11.02 34.28 -23.63
CA LYS A 1071 12.24 35.02 -24.01
C LYS A 1071 11.94 36.51 -24.06
N ASP A 1072 10.82 36.90 -24.68
CA ASP A 1072 10.40 38.29 -24.87
C ASP A 1072 10.11 38.99 -23.53
N ASP A 1073 9.38 38.32 -22.62
CA ASP A 1073 9.07 38.81 -21.26
C ASP A 1073 10.36 39.03 -20.41
N LEU A 1074 11.47 38.34 -20.74
CA LEU A 1074 12.74 38.40 -19.99
C LEU A 1074 13.80 39.29 -20.66
N SER A 1075 13.85 39.39 -21.99
CA SER A 1075 14.82 40.22 -22.72
C SER A 1075 14.56 41.70 -22.53
N THR A 1076 13.28 42.11 -22.44
CA THR A 1076 12.83 43.49 -22.21
C THR A 1076 13.00 43.98 -20.75
N THR A 1077 13.89 43.32 -19.99
CA THR A 1077 14.43 43.80 -18.69
C THR A 1077 15.97 43.92 -18.70
N SER A 1078 16.58 44.03 -19.88
CA SER A 1078 18.01 44.30 -20.08
C SER A 1078 18.25 45.78 -20.33
#